data_AF-A0A812UZM0-F1
#
_entry.id   AF-A0A812UZM0-F1
#
_cell.length_a   1.000
_cell.length_b   1.000
_cell.length_c   1.000
_cell.angle_alpha   90.00
_cell.angle_beta   90.00
_cell.angle_gamma   90.00
#
_symmetry.space_group_name_H-M   'P 1'
#
loop_
_entity.id
_entity.type
_entity.pdbx_description
1 polymer ?
#
loop_
_entity_poly.entity_id
_entity_poly.type
_entity_poly.pdbx_seq_one_letter_code
_entity_poly.pdbx_strand_id
1 'polypeptide(L)'
;MPHLVEDLLRKYNDNTDVVNELIEKKMKLKLYRDHPEDEPELLAPPASSSNCFPQKGKGHDAHEKPVKTVDQRAKVATSQCNGHLMEIMGVEHKLDANPDAGRDEDGPCPRDARPSPVDGVGIAEPAGQEKMAKGSVGDAMLDEVVALEIAIANFISKDHYNQQKPRYHEPWQLSYMESSGNVSELTKRIARQMSGIAGGGRHPQNAERDLFRALELPERTKLWFPLLLPHELLHYLNAETGKCDCRKNLSAIRQYWSWAIEHKHPWATRHPGAGKDACPVGLYGDEARYTLMGDKVLALGMNLVLEDIKCLDVARFPLFVLRAELLINFEKTMQPVLLALAWSFEACFQGVFPAKDPWGMELEGSPYALTEIRGDWAWMQKFWKMNHSWSKGTNICHACHAKTSGIYAWQQLTVSNQPSRSTADFIVNVWVNPVATSRNFDASMLRFCSMHVVNLGILQYVLGSAVSLLAEVHGFFGPGKLPERLTEMTERFKRWASSCGITHSQGYITQGMLHHKKRGTEYPLLSLKAYNGRVFLPFICLCLRLLWQQTADLEVGLAYYCCERLSAWMDGLERCPRYLSEAQADMLAGHALRFCEIYLKLVRLGLAKNVLRWHLVPKFHVYIRHLVQEVQTSRYNPRFHHTYLDEDMMGTVKALCKRVHRSWMEPRVLGRWLLRLLVWKPR
;
A
#
# COMPACT_ATOMS: atom_id res chain seq x y z
N MET A 1 15.16 -18.12 26.31
CA MET A 1 15.24 -17.76 24.88
C MET A 1 15.82 -18.90 24.03
N PRO A 2 17.06 -19.39 24.21
CA PRO A 2 17.60 -20.49 23.39
C PRO A 2 16.75 -21.77 23.40
N HIS A 3 16.29 -22.21 24.58
CA HIS A 3 15.39 -23.37 24.70
C HIS A 3 13.99 -23.13 24.13
N LEU A 4 13.51 -21.89 24.11
CA LEU A 4 12.22 -21.52 23.49
C LEU A 4 12.34 -21.49 21.96
N VAL A 5 13.49 -21.04 21.45
CA VAL A 5 13.83 -21.11 20.02
C VAL A 5 14.03 -22.56 19.60
N GLU A 6 14.67 -23.40 20.40
CA GLU A 6 14.76 -24.85 20.16
C GLU A 6 13.38 -25.51 20.20
N ASP A 7 12.51 -25.20 21.15
CA ASP A 7 11.15 -25.75 21.20
C ASP A 7 10.25 -25.23 20.06
N LEU A 8 10.40 -23.97 19.65
CA LEU A 8 9.71 -23.43 18.48
C LEU A 8 10.26 -24.02 17.19
N LEU A 9 11.58 -24.25 17.09
CA LEU A 9 12.20 -24.98 15.98
C LEU A 9 11.80 -26.45 15.99
N ARG A 10 11.59 -27.07 17.16
CA ARG A 10 11.12 -28.45 17.31
C ARG A 10 9.64 -28.56 16.92
N LYS A 11 8.76 -27.68 17.39
CA LYS A 11 7.36 -27.56 16.92
C LYS A 11 7.24 -27.16 15.45
N TYR A 12 8.18 -26.34 14.97
CA TYR A 12 8.32 -26.04 13.56
C TYR A 12 8.74 -27.30 12.81
N ASN A 13 9.68 -28.09 13.32
CA ASN A 13 10.10 -29.39 12.76
C ASN A 13 8.98 -30.44 12.78
N ASP A 14 8.13 -30.48 13.81
CA ASP A 14 6.96 -31.36 13.87
C ASP A 14 5.90 -30.95 12.82
N ASN A 15 5.74 -29.65 12.55
CA ASN A 15 5.02 -29.16 11.36
C ASN A 15 5.83 -29.36 10.07
N THR A 16 7.15 -29.49 10.18
CA THR A 16 8.03 -29.79 9.06
C THR A 16 7.85 -31.23 8.62
N ASP A 17 7.30 -32.14 9.42
CA ASP A 17 6.88 -33.46 8.90
C ASP A 17 5.73 -33.33 7.90
N VAL A 18 4.76 -32.45 8.17
CA VAL A 18 3.68 -32.12 7.21
C VAL A 18 4.24 -31.37 5.99
N VAL A 19 5.17 -30.44 6.21
CA VAL A 19 5.82 -29.70 5.11
C VAL A 19 6.79 -30.60 4.32
N ASN A 20 7.47 -31.54 4.95
CA ASN A 20 8.37 -32.53 4.34
C ASN A 20 7.55 -33.55 3.57
N GLU A 21 6.40 -34.01 4.09
CA GLU A 21 5.44 -34.82 3.35
C GLU A 21 4.93 -34.06 2.11
N LEU A 22 4.65 -32.76 2.23
CA LEU A 22 4.26 -31.90 1.11
C LEU A 22 5.42 -31.63 0.13
N ILE A 23 6.66 -31.50 0.61
CA ILE A 23 7.88 -31.34 -0.21
C ILE A 23 8.19 -32.65 -0.93
N GLU A 24 8.03 -33.81 -0.29
CA GLU A 24 8.22 -35.12 -0.88
C GLU A 24 7.14 -35.39 -1.93
N LYS A 25 5.87 -35.03 -1.64
CA LYS A 25 4.78 -35.00 -2.64
C LYS A 25 5.08 -34.04 -3.79
N LYS A 26 5.68 -32.88 -3.52
CA LYS A 26 6.10 -31.90 -4.55
C LYS A 26 7.24 -32.44 -5.40
N MET A 27 8.23 -33.13 -4.82
CA MET A 27 9.31 -33.77 -5.57
C MET A 27 8.77 -34.91 -6.43
N LYS A 28 7.86 -35.73 -5.91
CA LYS A 28 7.16 -36.78 -6.68
C LYS A 28 6.33 -36.18 -7.82
N LEU A 29 5.53 -35.14 -7.58
CA LEU A 29 4.74 -34.45 -8.62
C LEU A 29 5.61 -33.73 -9.66
N LYS A 30 6.79 -33.24 -9.28
CA LYS A 30 7.74 -32.62 -10.20
C LYS A 30 8.39 -33.68 -11.11
N LEU A 31 8.76 -34.84 -10.56
CA LEU A 31 9.22 -36.01 -11.33
C LEU A 31 8.15 -36.49 -12.34
N TYR A 32 6.87 -36.53 -11.95
CA TYR A 32 5.76 -36.85 -12.86
C TYR A 32 5.55 -35.83 -13.98
N ARG A 33 5.91 -34.56 -13.77
CA ARG A 33 5.76 -33.51 -14.78
C ARG A 33 6.89 -33.51 -15.82
N ASP A 34 8.04 -34.05 -15.43
CA ASP A 34 9.24 -34.14 -16.26
C ASP A 34 9.30 -35.47 -17.06
N HIS A 35 8.40 -36.43 -16.79
CA HIS A 35 8.23 -37.70 -17.50
C HIS A 35 6.75 -37.98 -17.86
N PRO A 36 6.23 -37.43 -18.98
CA PRO A 36 4.82 -37.53 -19.34
C PRO A 36 4.38 -38.87 -19.97
N GLU A 37 5.25 -39.90 -20.02
CA GLU A 37 4.96 -41.16 -20.72
C GLU A 37 4.29 -42.24 -19.86
N ASP A 38 4.11 -42.01 -18.56
CA ASP A 38 3.47 -42.96 -17.63
C ASP A 38 2.09 -42.44 -17.16
N GLU A 39 1.10 -42.41 -18.04
CA GLU A 39 -0.32 -42.29 -17.64
C GLU A 39 -0.92 -43.67 -17.36
N PRO A 40 -1.46 -43.95 -16.16
CA PRO A 40 -2.44 -45.02 -16.00
C PRO A 40 -3.79 -44.55 -16.55
N GLU A 41 -4.41 -45.39 -17.40
CA GLU A 41 -5.78 -45.21 -17.93
C GLU A 41 -6.77 -44.80 -16.83
N LEU A 42 -7.14 -43.52 -16.82
CA LEU A 42 -8.21 -43.00 -15.96
C LEU A 42 -9.56 -43.25 -16.64
N LEU A 43 -10.32 -44.15 -16.02
CA LEU A 43 -11.71 -44.49 -16.32
C LEU A 43 -12.58 -43.24 -16.53
N ALA A 44 -13.34 -43.27 -17.63
CA ALA A 44 -14.32 -42.26 -18.00
C ALA A 44 -15.34 -42.00 -16.87
N PRO A 45 -15.81 -40.75 -16.69
CA PRO A 45 -16.85 -40.44 -15.72
C PRO A 45 -18.20 -41.02 -16.18
N PRO A 46 -19.06 -41.46 -15.24
CA PRO A 46 -20.40 -41.94 -15.59
C PRO A 46 -21.26 -40.77 -16.06
N ALA A 47 -22.05 -41.04 -17.11
CA ALA A 47 -23.05 -40.12 -17.65
C ALA A 47 -24.04 -39.71 -16.54
N SER A 48 -24.15 -38.40 -16.29
CA SER A 48 -25.16 -37.86 -15.38
C SER A 48 -26.49 -37.70 -16.12
N SER A 49 -27.48 -38.42 -15.61
CA SER A 49 -28.88 -38.38 -16.01
C SER A 49 -29.56 -37.06 -15.66
N SER A 50 -30.32 -36.58 -16.64
CA SER A 50 -31.51 -35.72 -16.62
C SER A 50 -32.26 -35.45 -15.31
N ASN A 51 -32.82 -34.23 -15.28
CA ASN A 51 -34.10 -33.80 -14.68
C ASN A 51 -34.23 -33.73 -13.15
N CYS A 52 -34.41 -32.50 -12.65
CA CYS A 52 -35.58 -32.12 -11.84
C CYS A 52 -35.57 -30.61 -11.54
N PHE A 53 -36.49 -29.87 -12.16
CA PHE A 53 -36.97 -28.57 -11.69
C PHE A 53 -37.87 -28.80 -10.46
N PRO A 54 -37.89 -27.88 -9.48
CA PRO A 54 -39.10 -27.62 -8.72
C PRO A 54 -39.68 -26.24 -9.05
N GLN A 55 -41.00 -26.24 -9.03
CA GLN A 55 -41.93 -25.21 -9.43
C GLN A 55 -41.94 -23.99 -8.49
N LYS A 56 -42.40 -22.89 -9.09
CA LYS A 56 -42.81 -21.62 -8.49
C LYS A 56 -43.72 -21.81 -7.26
N GLY A 57 -43.29 -21.29 -6.11
CA GLY A 57 -44.15 -20.99 -4.97
C GLY A 57 -44.58 -19.51 -4.99
N LYS A 58 -45.88 -19.28 -4.96
CA LYS A 58 -46.54 -17.97 -4.88
C LYS A 58 -46.52 -17.44 -3.44
N GLY A 59 -46.32 -16.12 -3.31
CA GLY A 59 -47.10 -15.24 -2.45
C GLY A 59 -46.74 -15.17 -0.96
N HIS A 60 -46.17 -14.03 -0.55
CA HIS A 60 -46.59 -13.33 0.66
C HIS A 60 -46.27 -11.83 0.51
N ASP A 61 -47.32 -11.03 0.36
CA ASP A 61 -47.28 -9.57 0.44
C ASP A 61 -47.05 -9.14 1.89
N ALA A 62 -45.94 -8.46 2.15
CA ALA A 62 -45.71 -7.71 3.36
C ALA A 62 -45.55 -6.22 2.99
N HIS A 63 -46.54 -5.43 3.40
CA HIS A 63 -46.52 -3.98 3.32
C HIS A 63 -45.41 -3.40 4.23
N GLU A 64 -44.25 -3.10 3.66
CA GLU A 64 -43.27 -2.21 4.30
C GLU A 64 -43.53 -0.75 3.91
N LYS A 65 -43.68 0.09 4.94
CA LYS A 65 -43.84 1.54 4.83
C LYS A 65 -42.54 2.19 4.30
N PRO A 66 -42.62 3.27 3.51
CA PRO A 66 -41.44 3.88 2.91
C PRO A 66 -40.61 4.60 3.99
N VAL A 67 -39.39 4.10 4.21
CA VAL A 67 -38.33 4.82 4.91
C VAL A 67 -37.96 6.02 4.04
N LYS A 68 -38.26 7.24 4.51
CA LYS A 68 -37.81 8.47 3.86
C LYS A 68 -36.28 8.51 3.91
N THR A 69 -35.64 8.31 2.77
CA THR A 69 -34.20 8.17 2.64
C THR A 69 -33.47 9.52 2.64
N VAL A 70 -32.21 9.46 3.06
CA VAL A 70 -31.11 10.44 3.02
C VAL A 70 -30.88 11.08 1.63
N ASP A 71 -31.65 10.69 0.61
CA ASP A 71 -31.53 11.05 -0.80
C ASP A 71 -31.91 12.52 -1.12
N GLN A 72 -32.71 13.17 -0.26
CA GLN A 72 -33.11 14.57 -0.48
C GLN A 72 -31.99 15.60 -0.22
N ARG A 73 -31.04 15.32 0.68
CA ARG A 73 -29.90 16.25 0.92
C ARG A 73 -28.81 16.15 -0.16
N ALA A 74 -28.64 14.99 -0.80
CA ALA A 74 -27.69 14.80 -1.89
C ALA A 74 -28.15 15.47 -3.19
N LYS A 75 -29.47 15.45 -3.47
CA LYS A 75 -30.04 16.12 -4.65
C LYS A 75 -29.93 17.65 -4.57
N VAL A 76 -30.10 18.23 -3.38
CA VAL A 76 -29.96 19.68 -3.14
C VAL A 76 -28.50 20.15 -3.27
N ALA A 77 -27.53 19.41 -2.73
CA ALA A 77 -26.11 19.73 -2.90
C ALA A 77 -25.66 19.65 -4.37
N THR A 78 -26.16 18.66 -5.13
CA THR A 78 -25.80 18.50 -6.54
C THR A 78 -26.41 19.59 -7.44
N SER A 79 -27.64 20.04 -7.17
CA SER A 79 -28.27 21.09 -7.98
C SER A 79 -27.74 22.50 -7.67
N GLN A 80 -27.46 22.81 -6.39
CA GLN A 80 -26.83 24.08 -6.02
C GLN A 80 -25.39 24.19 -6.53
N CYS A 81 -24.63 23.09 -6.51
CA CYS A 81 -23.30 23.08 -7.10
C CYS A 81 -23.35 23.36 -8.61
N ASN A 82 -24.30 22.78 -9.37
CA ASN A 82 -24.31 22.91 -10.83
C ASN A 82 -24.43 24.36 -11.35
N GLY A 83 -25.22 25.23 -10.69
CA GLY A 83 -25.36 26.64 -11.10
C GLY A 83 -24.09 27.45 -10.90
N HIS A 84 -23.50 27.35 -9.70
CA HIS A 84 -22.25 28.03 -9.37
C HIS A 84 -21.04 27.39 -10.09
N LEU A 85 -21.15 26.12 -10.49
CA LEU A 85 -20.14 25.43 -11.28
C LEU A 85 -19.97 26.01 -12.68
N MET A 86 -21.06 26.36 -13.37
CA MET A 86 -20.98 26.90 -14.73
C MET A 86 -20.23 28.24 -14.73
N GLU A 87 -20.46 29.04 -13.68
CA GLU A 87 -19.76 30.29 -13.40
C GLU A 87 -18.27 30.04 -13.07
N ILE A 88 -17.95 29.10 -12.18
CA ILE A 88 -16.55 28.73 -11.86
C ILE A 88 -15.80 28.21 -13.09
N MET A 89 -16.49 27.47 -13.97
CA MET A 89 -15.92 26.88 -15.17
C MET A 89 -15.75 27.89 -16.32
N GLY A 90 -16.24 29.13 -16.18
CA GLY A 90 -16.13 30.17 -17.20
C GLY A 90 -16.82 29.80 -18.52
N VAL A 91 -17.84 28.93 -18.46
CA VAL A 91 -18.63 28.56 -19.65
C VAL A 91 -19.76 29.58 -19.76
N GLU A 92 -19.43 30.78 -20.23
CA GLU A 92 -20.46 31.67 -20.74
C GLU A 92 -21.06 31.02 -21.98
N HIS A 93 -22.31 30.60 -21.90
CA HIS A 93 -23.10 30.39 -23.11
C HIS A 93 -23.19 31.75 -23.81
N LYS A 94 -22.39 31.95 -24.86
CA LYS A 94 -22.73 32.92 -25.89
C LYS A 94 -24.00 32.43 -26.58
N LEU A 95 -25.14 32.72 -25.95
CA LEU A 95 -26.39 32.85 -26.67
C LEU A 95 -26.25 34.18 -27.43
N ASP A 96 -26.18 34.10 -28.75
CA ASP A 96 -26.17 35.27 -29.62
C ASP A 96 -27.44 36.09 -29.36
N ALA A 97 -27.29 37.16 -28.58
CA ALA A 97 -28.27 38.21 -28.43
C ALA A 97 -27.70 39.49 -29.05
N ASN A 98 -28.39 39.90 -30.10
CA ASN A 98 -28.41 41.16 -30.83
C ASN A 98 -27.82 42.39 -30.09
N PRO A 99 -26.92 43.20 -30.70
CA PRO A 99 -26.40 44.40 -30.07
C PRO A 99 -27.31 45.58 -30.39
N ASP A 100 -28.06 46.07 -29.40
CA ASP A 100 -28.58 47.43 -29.44
C ASP A 100 -28.88 47.98 -28.04
N ALA A 101 -28.62 49.28 -27.89
CA ALA A 101 -28.64 50.11 -26.68
C ALA A 101 -27.42 49.93 -25.75
N GLY A 102 -26.74 50.98 -25.28
CA GLY A 102 -27.09 52.39 -25.15
C GLY A 102 -26.36 52.91 -23.91
N ARG A 103 -25.83 54.12 -23.99
CA ARG A 103 -24.95 54.79 -23.02
C ARG A 103 -25.57 54.93 -21.62
N ASP A 104 -24.73 55.04 -20.58
CA ASP A 104 -24.57 56.31 -19.86
C ASP A 104 -23.41 56.28 -18.84
N GLU A 105 -22.84 57.47 -18.66
CA GLU A 105 -21.71 57.86 -17.83
C GLU A 105 -22.13 58.03 -16.36
N ASP A 106 -21.21 57.79 -15.41
CA ASP A 106 -20.96 58.70 -14.27
C ASP A 106 -19.75 58.23 -13.45
N GLY A 107 -18.90 59.20 -13.08
CA GLY A 107 -17.63 59.03 -12.38
C GLY A 107 -17.72 59.01 -10.83
N PRO A 108 -16.71 59.52 -10.09
CA PRO A 108 -15.62 58.68 -9.57
C PRO A 108 -15.35 58.78 -8.05
N CYS A 109 -14.30 58.04 -7.61
CA CYS A 109 -13.33 58.33 -6.52
C CYS A 109 -13.46 57.47 -5.21
N PRO A 110 -12.42 57.40 -4.34
CA PRO A 110 -11.20 56.57 -4.46
C PRO A 110 -10.93 55.72 -3.20
N ARG A 111 -9.95 54.79 -3.24
CA ARG A 111 -8.92 54.62 -2.18
C ARG A 111 -7.95 53.45 -2.39
N ASP A 112 -6.72 53.75 -1.97
CA ASP A 112 -5.68 52.89 -1.37
C ASP A 112 -4.70 52.12 -2.26
N ALA A 113 -3.61 52.85 -2.55
CA ALA A 113 -2.29 52.37 -2.92
C ALA A 113 -1.56 51.69 -1.74
N ARG A 114 -0.84 50.59 -2.03
CA ARG A 114 0.36 50.16 -1.30
C ARG A 114 1.37 49.48 -2.25
N PRO A 115 2.67 49.51 -1.90
CA PRO A 115 3.74 49.71 -2.88
C PRO A 115 4.43 48.42 -3.34
N SER A 116 4.96 48.48 -4.56
CA SER A 116 5.89 47.53 -5.15
C SER A 116 7.25 47.53 -4.44
N PRO A 117 7.94 46.38 -4.30
CA PRO A 117 9.33 46.36 -3.89
C PRO A 117 10.28 46.50 -5.08
N VAL A 118 11.35 47.23 -4.76
CA VAL A 118 12.47 47.74 -5.54
C VAL A 118 13.43 46.65 -6.05
N ASP A 119 14.11 47.03 -7.12
CA ASP A 119 15.24 46.40 -7.83
C ASP A 119 16.28 45.66 -6.99
N GLY A 120 16.68 44.48 -7.50
CA GLY A 120 17.76 43.65 -6.97
C GLY A 120 18.85 43.41 -8.02
N VAL A 121 19.82 44.32 -8.02
CA VAL A 121 21.26 44.20 -8.35
C VAL A 121 21.75 42.86 -8.92
N GLY A 122 22.31 42.94 -10.14
CA GLY A 122 23.09 41.89 -10.77
C GLY A 122 24.45 41.67 -10.11
N ILE A 123 24.85 40.41 -9.97
CA ILE A 123 26.19 40.00 -9.54
C ILE A 123 26.84 39.23 -10.68
N ALA A 124 27.98 39.76 -11.13
CA ALA A 124 28.84 39.22 -12.15
C ALA A 124 29.59 37.96 -11.69
N GLU A 125 29.78 37.02 -12.61
CA GLU A 125 30.71 35.89 -12.48
C GLU A 125 32.16 36.37 -12.51
N PRO A 126 33.09 35.68 -11.83
CA PRO A 126 34.48 35.68 -12.23
C PRO A 126 34.91 34.30 -12.76
N ALA A 127 35.40 34.32 -13.99
CA ALA A 127 36.24 33.29 -14.58
C ALA A 127 37.64 33.33 -13.95
N GLY A 128 38.19 32.16 -13.64
CA GLY A 128 39.57 32.01 -13.17
C GLY A 128 39.91 30.56 -12.84
N GLN A 129 40.29 29.78 -13.85
CA GLN A 129 40.89 28.46 -13.68
C GLN A 129 42.42 28.60 -13.61
N GLU A 130 42.98 28.43 -12.41
CA GLU A 130 44.41 28.17 -12.22
C GLU A 130 44.65 26.66 -12.04
N LYS A 131 45.60 26.13 -12.82
CA LYS A 131 46.09 24.76 -12.73
C LYS A 131 47.04 24.65 -11.52
N MET A 132 46.67 23.87 -10.50
CA MET A 132 47.61 23.42 -9.46
C MET A 132 47.97 21.95 -9.60
N ALA A 133 49.25 21.69 -9.30
CA ALA A 133 49.98 20.45 -9.50
C ALA A 133 49.47 19.28 -8.64
N LYS A 134 49.58 18.07 -9.21
CA LYS A 134 49.34 16.79 -8.53
C LYS A 134 50.43 16.56 -7.49
N GLY A 135 50.09 16.77 -6.21
CA GLY A 135 50.88 16.36 -5.04
C GLY A 135 50.12 15.32 -4.23
N SER A 136 50.86 14.36 -3.66
CA SER A 136 50.47 13.10 -3.00
C SER A 136 49.66 13.22 -1.69
N VAL A 137 48.56 13.97 -1.69
CA VAL A 137 47.68 14.12 -0.51
C VAL A 137 46.65 12.98 -0.41
N GLY A 138 46.45 12.22 -1.50
CA GLY A 138 45.41 11.20 -1.59
C GLY A 138 45.61 10.00 -0.65
N ASP A 139 46.84 9.53 -0.47
CA ASP A 139 47.09 8.29 0.28
C ASP A 139 47.02 8.51 1.80
N ALA A 140 47.53 9.63 2.31
CA ALA A 140 47.45 9.96 3.74
C ALA A 140 46.00 10.27 4.20
N MET A 141 45.22 10.92 3.33
CA MET A 141 43.81 11.20 3.60
C MET A 141 42.95 9.92 3.50
N LEU A 142 43.32 8.99 2.62
CA LEU A 142 42.70 7.67 2.52
C LEU A 142 42.98 6.83 3.79
N ASP A 143 44.22 6.85 4.28
CA ASP A 143 44.60 6.16 5.52
C ASP A 143 43.91 6.76 6.75
N GLU A 144 43.73 8.08 6.83
CA GLU A 144 42.98 8.73 7.91
C GLU A 144 41.48 8.44 7.86
N VAL A 145 40.86 8.43 6.67
CA VAL A 145 39.44 8.08 6.50
C VAL A 145 39.22 6.61 6.82
N VAL A 146 40.11 5.72 6.39
CA VAL A 146 40.06 4.29 6.71
C VAL A 146 40.29 4.07 8.21
N ALA A 147 41.23 4.77 8.84
CA ALA A 147 41.46 4.72 10.29
C ALA A 147 40.25 5.23 11.09
N LEU A 148 39.57 6.27 10.61
CA LEU A 148 38.35 6.81 11.24
C LEU A 148 37.17 5.85 11.11
N GLU A 149 36.99 5.21 9.96
CA GLU A 149 35.95 4.18 9.78
C GLU A 149 36.25 2.91 10.59
N ILE A 150 37.52 2.50 10.70
CA ILE A 150 38.00 1.43 11.60
C ILE A 150 37.71 1.80 13.05
N ALA A 151 37.99 3.04 13.46
CA ALA A 151 37.70 3.53 14.80
C ALA A 151 36.20 3.53 15.10
N ILE A 152 35.35 3.90 14.14
CA ILE A 152 33.89 3.85 14.26
C ILE A 152 33.39 2.39 14.35
N ALA A 153 33.92 1.48 13.54
CA ALA A 153 33.56 0.05 13.57
C ALA A 153 34.01 -0.62 14.89
N ASN A 154 35.19 -0.27 15.40
CA ASN A 154 35.70 -0.74 16.68
C ASN A 154 34.96 -0.11 17.87
N PHE A 155 34.58 1.16 17.79
CA PHE A 155 33.75 1.84 18.79
C PHE A 155 32.34 1.22 18.89
N ILE A 156 31.77 0.82 17.75
CA ILE A 156 30.47 0.12 17.70
C ILE A 156 30.60 -1.33 18.22
N SER A 157 31.76 -1.99 18.09
CA SER A 157 31.93 -3.41 18.45
C SER A 157 32.49 -3.69 19.85
N LYS A 158 33.36 -2.83 20.42
CA LYS A 158 34.11 -3.15 21.65
C LYS A 158 33.67 -2.41 22.91
N ASP A 159 33.43 -1.10 22.87
CA ASP A 159 33.50 -0.32 24.12
C ASP A 159 32.19 0.24 24.67
N HIS A 160 31.14 0.47 23.87
CA HIS A 160 29.98 1.23 24.38
C HIS A 160 28.82 0.41 24.95
N TYR A 161 28.77 -0.92 24.78
CA TYR A 161 27.69 -1.73 25.36
C TYR A 161 28.13 -2.63 26.51
N ASN A 162 29.42 -2.99 26.61
CA ASN A 162 29.93 -3.78 27.73
C ASN A 162 30.06 -2.97 29.03
N GLN A 163 30.10 -1.63 28.96
CA GLN A 163 30.25 -0.77 30.14
C GLN A 163 28.95 -0.09 30.61
N GLN A 164 27.85 -0.26 29.88
CA GLN A 164 26.51 0.13 30.34
C GLN A 164 25.56 -1.06 30.20
N LYS A 165 25.66 -2.03 31.13
CA LYS A 165 24.45 -2.76 31.52
C LYS A 165 23.46 -1.70 32.02
N PRO A 166 22.31 -1.45 31.36
CA PRO A 166 21.32 -0.54 31.90
C PRO A 166 20.92 -1.09 33.27
N ARG A 167 21.00 -0.27 34.34
CA ARG A 167 20.37 -0.62 35.61
C ARG A 167 18.86 -0.71 35.35
N TYR A 168 18.33 -1.91 35.53
CA TYR A 168 16.99 -2.36 35.16
C TYR A 168 15.90 -1.79 36.07
N HIS A 169 15.38 -0.59 35.81
CA HIS A 169 14.29 -0.01 36.63
C HIS A 169 13.21 0.80 35.86
N GLU A 170 13.11 0.75 34.52
CA GLU A 170 12.01 1.41 33.79
C GLU A 170 11.17 0.43 32.95
N PRO A 171 9.82 0.56 32.92
CA PRO A 171 8.89 -0.39 32.30
C PRO A 171 8.88 -0.44 30.75
N TRP A 172 9.82 0.24 30.07
CA TRP A 172 9.89 0.32 28.61
C TRP A 172 11.23 -0.21 28.08
N GLN A 173 11.37 -1.52 27.86
CA GLN A 173 12.55 -2.06 27.19
C GLN A 173 12.23 -2.45 25.74
N LEU A 174 12.99 -1.89 24.79
CA LEU A 174 13.01 -2.41 23.43
C LEU A 174 13.59 -3.83 23.47
N SER A 175 12.84 -4.82 22.99
CA SER A 175 13.40 -6.15 22.80
C SER A 175 14.44 -6.09 21.69
N TYR A 176 15.62 -6.64 21.93
CA TYR A 176 16.70 -6.71 20.94
C TYR A 176 16.80 -8.11 20.35
N MET A 177 16.75 -8.18 19.03
CA MET A 177 16.86 -9.42 18.26
C MET A 177 18.27 -9.55 17.66
N GLU A 178 18.95 -10.68 17.93
CA GLU A 178 20.24 -10.99 17.31
C GLU A 178 20.05 -11.49 15.87
N SER A 179 20.76 -10.90 14.90
CA SER A 179 20.92 -11.47 13.56
C SER A 179 22.40 -11.63 13.20
N SER A 180 22.74 -12.76 12.58
CA SER A 180 24.07 -13.03 12.05
C SER A 180 24.04 -13.01 10.53
N GLY A 181 24.88 -12.20 9.89
CA GLY A 181 25.05 -12.23 8.45
C GLY A 181 26.44 -11.79 7.98
N ASN A 182 26.78 -12.16 6.75
CA ASN A 182 28.05 -11.74 6.14
C ASN A 182 27.94 -10.25 5.82
N VAL A 183 28.99 -9.49 6.14
CA VAL A 183 29.09 -8.02 5.96
C VAL A 183 29.07 -7.59 4.47
N SER A 184 28.84 -8.54 3.55
CA SER A 184 29.10 -8.44 2.11
C SER A 184 28.52 -7.20 1.45
N GLU A 185 27.32 -6.75 1.82
CA GLU A 185 26.67 -5.65 1.09
C GLU A 185 27.11 -4.24 1.51
N LEU A 186 27.47 -4.06 2.80
CA LEU A 186 28.16 -2.87 3.27
C LEU A 186 29.57 -2.81 2.68
N THR A 187 30.28 -3.95 2.70
CA THR A 187 31.61 -4.10 2.12
C THR A 187 31.59 -3.88 0.60
N LYS A 188 30.57 -4.34 -0.14
CA LYS A 188 30.41 -4.05 -1.58
C LYS A 188 30.18 -2.58 -1.87
N ARG A 189 29.54 -1.83 -0.97
CA ARG A 189 29.38 -0.38 -1.12
C ARG A 189 30.69 0.36 -0.88
N ILE A 190 31.41 0.00 0.19
CA ILE A 190 32.75 0.53 0.47
C ILE A 190 33.68 0.19 -0.70
N ALA A 191 33.68 -1.05 -1.17
CA ALA A 191 34.44 -1.49 -2.34
C ALA A 191 34.06 -0.71 -3.61
N ARG A 192 32.78 -0.43 -3.87
CA ARG A 192 32.34 0.40 -5.01
C ARG A 192 32.75 1.87 -4.88
N GLN A 193 32.68 2.44 -3.69
CA GLN A 193 33.14 3.81 -3.43
C GLN A 193 34.66 3.92 -3.57
N MET A 194 35.41 2.96 -3.01
CA MET A 194 36.86 2.87 -3.16
C MET A 194 37.28 2.60 -4.61
N SER A 195 36.56 1.75 -5.35
CA SER A 195 36.84 1.48 -6.77
C SER A 195 36.59 2.70 -7.67
N GLY A 196 35.61 3.54 -7.31
CA GLY A 196 35.35 4.80 -8.01
C GLY A 196 36.42 5.87 -7.75
N ILE A 197 37.08 5.82 -6.59
CA ILE A 197 38.15 6.77 -6.20
C ILE A 197 39.51 6.32 -6.77
N ALA A 198 39.77 5.02 -6.85
CA ALA A 198 41.10 4.49 -7.17
C ALA A 198 41.46 4.44 -8.68
N GLY A 199 40.54 4.75 -9.60
CA GLY A 199 40.82 4.83 -11.06
C GLY A 199 41.30 3.54 -11.74
N GLY A 200 41.63 2.48 -11.01
CA GLY A 200 42.11 1.20 -11.50
C GLY A 200 41.00 0.15 -11.49
N GLY A 201 40.77 -0.51 -12.62
CA GLY A 201 39.70 -1.48 -12.87
C GLY A 201 39.79 -2.79 -12.07
N ARG A 202 39.88 -2.73 -10.74
CA ARG A 202 39.73 -3.92 -9.89
C ARG A 202 38.26 -4.35 -9.86
N HIS A 203 38.04 -5.65 -10.01
CA HIS A 203 36.71 -6.24 -9.92
C HIS A 203 36.14 -6.03 -8.50
N PRO A 204 34.89 -5.55 -8.33
CA PRO A 204 34.31 -5.21 -7.02
C PRO A 204 34.39 -6.33 -5.96
N GLN A 205 34.37 -7.59 -6.40
CA GLN A 205 34.48 -8.76 -5.52
C GLN A 205 35.89 -8.94 -4.93
N ASN A 206 36.93 -8.52 -5.64
CA ASN A 206 38.31 -8.59 -5.14
C ASN A 206 38.55 -7.49 -4.10
N ALA A 207 38.07 -6.26 -4.36
CA ALA A 207 38.11 -5.18 -3.39
C ALA A 207 37.30 -5.50 -2.12
N GLU A 208 36.15 -6.17 -2.25
CA GLU A 208 35.38 -6.70 -1.12
C GLU A 208 36.21 -7.70 -0.29
N ARG A 209 36.81 -8.70 -0.94
CA ARG A 209 37.63 -9.73 -0.28
C ARG A 209 38.87 -9.15 0.42
N ASP A 210 39.52 -8.18 -0.22
CA ASP A 210 40.69 -7.51 0.34
C ASP A 210 40.33 -6.62 1.54
N LEU A 211 39.16 -5.97 1.51
CA LEU A 211 38.64 -5.21 2.66
C LEU A 211 38.34 -6.13 3.85
N PHE A 212 37.74 -7.29 3.60
CA PHE A 212 37.49 -8.30 4.65
C PHE A 212 38.79 -8.81 5.29
N ARG A 213 39.83 -9.03 4.48
CA ARG A 213 41.15 -9.47 4.98
C ARG A 213 41.87 -8.36 5.73
N ALA A 214 41.83 -7.13 5.24
CA ALA A 214 42.54 -6.00 5.83
C ALA A 214 41.94 -5.55 7.16
N LEU A 215 40.61 -5.66 7.33
CA LEU A 215 39.92 -5.16 8.51
C LEU A 215 39.79 -6.18 9.65
N GLU A 216 40.25 -7.43 9.45
CA GLU A 216 40.05 -8.56 10.37
C GLU A 216 38.62 -8.65 10.92
N LEU A 217 37.63 -8.19 10.15
CA LEU A 217 36.26 -8.12 10.64
C LEU A 217 35.80 -9.54 10.97
N PRO A 218 35.25 -9.77 12.17
CA PRO A 218 34.75 -11.08 12.53
C PRO A 218 33.80 -11.55 11.43
N GLU A 219 33.96 -12.80 11.00
CA GLU A 219 33.24 -13.41 9.89
C GLU A 219 31.70 -13.28 10.03
N ARG A 220 31.25 -12.98 11.26
CA ARG A 220 29.87 -12.63 11.62
C ARG A 220 29.85 -11.46 12.59
N THR A 221 29.32 -10.32 12.14
CA THR A 221 28.91 -9.25 13.07
C THR A 221 27.49 -9.52 13.53
N LYS A 222 27.27 -9.56 14.84
CA LYS A 222 25.94 -9.64 15.44
C LYS A 222 25.31 -8.26 15.41
N LEU A 223 24.15 -8.14 14.76
CA LEU A 223 23.35 -6.91 14.79
C LEU A 223 22.16 -7.12 15.70
N TRP A 224 21.93 -6.14 16.59
CA TRP A 224 20.80 -6.11 17.50
C TRP A 224 19.78 -5.11 17.00
N PHE A 225 18.57 -5.58 16.69
CA PHE A 225 17.50 -4.70 16.21
C PHE A 225 16.39 -4.55 17.25
N PRO A 226 15.89 -3.32 17.46
CA PRO A 226 14.77 -3.09 18.35
C PRO A 226 13.47 -3.59 17.72
N LEU A 227 12.68 -4.29 18.53
CA LEU A 227 11.38 -4.85 18.16
C LEU A 227 10.38 -4.58 19.29
N LEU A 228 9.22 -4.03 18.96
CA LEU A 228 8.07 -3.99 19.86
C LEU A 228 7.24 -5.25 19.62
N LEU A 229 7.04 -6.03 20.67
CA LEU A 229 6.30 -7.27 20.57
C LEU A 229 4.80 -6.96 20.67
N PRO A 230 3.97 -7.47 19.73
CA PRO A 230 2.52 -7.32 19.79
C PRO A 230 1.88 -7.54 21.16
N HIS A 231 2.22 -8.61 21.89
CA HIS A 231 1.59 -8.92 23.19
C HIS A 231 1.93 -7.90 24.28
N GLU A 232 3.19 -7.44 24.35
CA GLU A 232 3.63 -6.36 25.26
C GLU A 232 2.88 -5.06 24.96
N LEU A 233 2.85 -4.67 23.69
CA LEU A 233 2.20 -3.44 23.26
C LEU A 233 0.69 -3.48 23.53
N LEU A 234 0.02 -4.59 23.18
CA LEU A 234 -1.42 -4.73 23.38
C LEU A 234 -1.78 -4.82 24.86
N HIS A 235 -0.93 -5.45 25.68
CA HIS A 235 -1.09 -5.44 27.13
C HIS A 235 -1.05 -4.00 27.66
N TYR A 236 0.00 -3.24 27.30
CA TYR A 236 0.13 -1.84 27.69
C TYR A 236 -1.07 -0.98 27.25
N LEU A 237 -1.50 -1.13 26.00
CA LEU A 237 -2.63 -0.36 25.46
C LEU A 237 -3.96 -0.71 26.14
N ASN A 238 -4.14 -1.96 26.55
CA ASN A 238 -5.37 -2.44 27.17
C ASN A 238 -5.36 -2.25 28.70
N ALA A 239 -4.42 -2.89 29.39
CA ALA A 239 -4.39 -2.98 30.85
C ALA A 239 -3.88 -1.71 31.52
N GLU A 240 -2.80 -1.11 31.01
CA GLU A 240 -2.18 0.04 31.70
C GLU A 240 -2.82 1.38 31.33
N THR A 241 -3.20 1.55 30.06
CA THR A 241 -3.69 2.85 29.58
C THR A 241 -5.18 2.91 29.27
N GLY A 242 -5.83 1.75 29.12
CA GLY A 242 -7.24 1.67 28.67
C GLY A 242 -7.48 2.31 27.29
N LYS A 243 -6.43 2.55 26.50
CA LYS A 243 -6.50 3.14 25.15
C LYS A 243 -7.05 2.17 24.11
N CYS A 244 -6.90 0.87 24.36
CA CYS A 244 -7.42 -0.20 23.51
C CYS A 244 -8.18 -1.24 24.34
N ASP A 245 -9.22 -0.78 25.04
CA ASP A 245 -10.09 -1.67 25.80
C ASP A 245 -11.04 -2.43 24.86
N CYS A 246 -10.56 -3.55 24.35
CA CYS A 246 -11.33 -4.45 23.49
C CYS A 246 -12.59 -5.00 24.18
N ARG A 247 -12.68 -5.00 25.52
CA ARG A 247 -13.88 -5.45 26.24
C ARG A 247 -15.06 -4.49 26.02
N LYS A 248 -14.77 -3.20 25.80
CA LYS A 248 -15.80 -2.22 25.41
C LYS A 248 -16.41 -2.49 24.03
N ASN A 249 -15.74 -3.28 23.20
CA ASN A 249 -16.12 -3.53 21.81
C ASN A 249 -16.48 -4.99 21.51
N LEU A 250 -16.87 -5.77 22.53
CA LEU A 250 -17.22 -7.19 22.37
C LEU A 250 -18.33 -7.42 21.34
N SER A 251 -19.31 -6.52 21.25
CA SER A 251 -20.38 -6.63 20.24
C SER A 251 -19.83 -6.54 18.81
N ALA A 252 -18.92 -5.62 18.52
CA ALA A 252 -18.30 -5.52 17.20
C ALA A 252 -17.35 -6.69 16.91
N ILE A 253 -16.65 -7.20 17.93
CA ILE A 253 -15.80 -8.40 17.80
C ILE A 253 -16.66 -9.60 17.43
N ARG A 254 -17.76 -9.84 18.15
CA ARG A 254 -18.71 -10.92 17.85
C ARG A 254 -19.33 -10.75 16.47
N GLN A 255 -19.72 -9.53 16.11
CA GLN A 255 -20.24 -9.23 14.78
C GLN A 255 -19.20 -9.53 13.70
N TYR A 256 -17.94 -9.16 13.91
CA TYR A 256 -16.84 -9.43 12.97
C TYR A 256 -16.66 -10.92 12.71
N TRP A 257 -16.56 -11.73 13.77
CA TRP A 257 -16.42 -13.17 13.64
C TRP A 257 -17.66 -13.81 13.03
N SER A 258 -18.85 -13.43 13.50
CA SER A 258 -20.12 -13.96 12.99
C SER A 258 -20.28 -13.67 11.51
N TRP A 259 -20.01 -12.43 11.09
CA TRP A 259 -20.06 -12.01 9.69
C TRP A 259 -19.07 -12.81 8.84
N ALA A 260 -17.84 -12.97 9.33
CA ALA A 260 -16.79 -13.68 8.60
C ALA A 260 -17.14 -15.18 8.42
N ILE A 261 -17.74 -15.80 9.43
CA ILE A 261 -18.22 -17.19 9.39
C ILE A 261 -19.43 -17.33 8.46
N GLU A 262 -20.44 -16.46 8.60
CA GLU A 262 -21.66 -16.44 7.79
C GLU A 262 -21.34 -16.35 6.29
N HIS A 263 -20.39 -15.49 5.93
CA HIS A 263 -19.94 -15.29 4.55
C HIS A 263 -18.78 -16.19 4.15
N LYS A 264 -18.53 -17.26 4.91
CA LYS A 264 -17.59 -18.35 4.57
C LYS A 264 -16.17 -17.88 4.24
N HIS A 265 -15.65 -16.89 4.99
CA HIS A 265 -14.25 -16.53 4.86
C HIS A 265 -13.36 -17.72 5.24
N PRO A 266 -12.46 -18.19 4.34
CA PRO A 266 -11.66 -19.39 4.60
C PRO A 266 -10.86 -19.31 5.90
N TRP A 267 -10.26 -18.14 6.17
CA TRP A 267 -9.49 -17.89 7.38
C TRP A 267 -10.33 -17.91 8.67
N ALA A 268 -11.64 -17.62 8.59
CA ALA A 268 -12.50 -17.44 9.76
C ALA A 268 -13.28 -18.71 10.15
N THR A 269 -13.74 -19.52 9.17
CA THR A 269 -14.68 -20.64 9.42
C THR A 269 -14.18 -21.65 10.45
N ARG A 270 -12.87 -21.82 10.60
CA ARG A 270 -12.27 -22.74 11.58
C ARG A 270 -11.49 -22.02 12.68
N HIS A 271 -11.50 -20.68 12.68
CA HIS A 271 -10.62 -19.90 13.55
C HIS A 271 -11.10 -19.96 15.01
N PRO A 272 -10.28 -20.46 15.96
CA PRO A 272 -10.68 -20.56 17.37
C PRO A 272 -10.92 -19.19 18.02
N GLY A 273 -10.44 -18.12 17.40
CA GLY A 273 -10.69 -16.73 17.83
C GLY A 273 -12.15 -16.33 17.88
N ALA A 274 -13.03 -16.93 17.07
CA ALA A 274 -14.46 -16.66 17.15
C ALA A 274 -15.05 -17.10 18.50
N GLY A 275 -14.70 -18.30 18.96
CA GLY A 275 -15.16 -18.81 20.26
C GLY A 275 -14.50 -18.15 21.47
N LYS A 276 -13.39 -17.42 21.25
CA LYS A 276 -12.67 -16.68 22.29
C LYS A 276 -13.01 -15.19 22.33
N ASP A 277 -13.89 -14.70 21.46
CA ASP A 277 -14.09 -13.25 21.25
C ASP A 277 -12.76 -12.51 21.03
N ALA A 278 -11.85 -13.11 20.24
CA ALA A 278 -10.52 -12.56 20.03
C ALA A 278 -10.57 -11.27 19.21
N CYS A 279 -9.96 -10.19 19.70
CA CYS A 279 -9.93 -8.92 18.99
C CYS A 279 -9.05 -9.03 17.72
N PRO A 280 -9.59 -8.73 16.52
CA PRO A 280 -8.84 -8.87 15.28
C PRO A 280 -7.78 -7.78 15.11
N VAL A 281 -6.54 -8.20 14.81
CA VAL A 281 -5.40 -7.32 14.52
C VAL A 281 -4.89 -7.53 13.10
N GLY A 282 -4.33 -6.48 12.53
CA GLY A 282 -3.70 -6.51 11.22
C GLY A 282 -2.19 -6.27 11.31
N LEU A 283 -1.44 -6.93 10.44
CA LEU A 283 -0.01 -6.68 10.21
C LEU A 283 0.13 -5.92 8.89
N TYR A 284 0.95 -4.88 8.89
CA TYR A 284 1.29 -4.08 7.73
C TYR A 284 2.80 -3.99 7.56
N GLY A 285 3.28 -3.85 6.34
CA GLY A 285 4.65 -3.39 6.10
C GLY A 285 4.82 -2.67 4.77
N ASP A 286 5.86 -1.85 4.72
CA ASP A 286 6.21 -1.02 3.56
C ASP A 286 7.66 -0.49 3.65
N GLU A 287 8.17 0.04 2.53
CA GLU A 287 9.48 0.69 2.39
C GLU A 287 9.35 2.14 1.92
N ALA A 288 9.92 3.09 2.68
CA ALA A 288 9.93 4.50 2.31
C ALA A 288 11.34 5.05 2.07
N ARG A 289 11.54 5.81 1.00
CA ARG A 289 12.77 6.60 0.81
C ARG A 289 12.79 7.78 1.77
N TYR A 290 13.82 7.88 2.62
CA TYR A 290 13.94 8.94 3.62
C TYR A 290 15.08 9.94 3.36
N THR A 291 16.08 9.62 2.52
CA THR A 291 17.14 10.57 2.14
C THR A 291 17.06 11.00 0.66
N LEU A 292 17.69 12.14 0.35
CA LEU A 292 17.88 12.59 -1.04
C LEU A 292 18.79 11.65 -1.83
N MET A 293 19.65 10.87 -1.18
CA MET A 293 20.53 9.90 -1.85
C MET A 293 19.82 8.58 -2.21
N GLY A 294 18.59 8.37 -1.74
CA GLY A 294 17.84 7.16 -2.06
C GLY A 294 17.82 6.10 -0.97
N ASP A 295 18.35 6.39 0.22
CA ASP A 295 18.26 5.45 1.34
C ASP A 295 16.80 5.23 1.72
N LYS A 296 16.50 3.97 2.04
CA LYS A 296 15.16 3.51 2.34
C LYS A 296 15.09 2.99 3.76
N VAL A 297 13.92 3.14 4.37
CA VAL A 297 13.58 2.52 5.64
C VAL A 297 12.46 1.53 5.40
N LEU A 298 12.65 0.30 5.85
CA LEU A 298 11.63 -0.72 5.97
C LEU A 298 10.96 -0.56 7.33
N ALA A 299 9.62 -0.64 7.38
CA ALA A 299 8.92 -0.75 8.65
C ALA A 299 7.86 -1.85 8.60
N LEU A 300 7.64 -2.49 9.75
CA LEU A 300 6.48 -3.33 10.01
C LEU A 300 5.64 -2.64 11.07
N GLY A 301 4.33 -2.61 10.87
CA GLY A 301 3.37 -2.04 11.80
C GLY A 301 2.20 -2.94 12.06
N MET A 302 1.47 -2.67 13.14
CA MET A 302 0.24 -3.35 13.51
C MET A 302 -0.90 -2.34 13.65
N ASN A 303 -2.12 -2.82 13.46
CA ASN A 303 -3.33 -2.07 13.76
C ASN A 303 -4.38 -2.96 14.44
N LEU A 304 -5.33 -2.32 15.11
CA LEU A 304 -6.58 -2.96 15.50
C LEU A 304 -7.56 -2.85 14.33
N VAL A 305 -8.14 -3.96 13.89
CA VAL A 305 -8.95 -3.99 12.64
C VAL A 305 -10.29 -3.28 12.81
N LEU A 306 -10.87 -3.34 14.01
CA LEU A 306 -12.20 -2.80 14.30
C LEU A 306 -12.17 -1.34 14.79
N GLU A 307 -11.01 -0.83 15.16
CA GLU A 307 -10.88 0.55 15.64
C GLU A 307 -10.96 1.53 14.46
N ASP A 308 -12.02 2.34 14.44
CA ASP A 308 -12.18 3.47 13.53
C ASP A 308 -11.56 4.74 14.13
N ILE A 309 -10.31 4.62 14.59
CA ILE A 309 -9.61 5.75 15.18
C ILE A 309 -8.97 6.57 14.07
N LYS A 310 -9.45 7.81 13.92
CA LYS A 310 -8.91 8.79 12.95
C LYS A 310 -7.53 9.33 13.35
N CYS A 311 -7.08 9.08 14.58
CA CYS A 311 -5.77 9.52 15.05
C CYS A 311 -4.71 8.46 14.74
N LEU A 312 -3.77 8.81 13.87
CA LEU A 312 -2.69 7.92 13.44
C LEU A 312 -1.92 7.28 14.61
N ASP A 313 -1.61 8.07 15.64
CA ASP A 313 -0.74 7.66 16.74
C ASP A 313 -1.27 6.44 17.50
N VAL A 314 -2.59 6.29 17.60
CA VAL A 314 -3.26 5.19 18.31
C VAL A 314 -3.97 4.21 17.37
N ALA A 315 -3.94 4.46 16.06
CA ALA A 315 -4.53 3.58 15.05
C ALA A 315 -3.49 2.65 14.41
N ARG A 316 -2.21 3.05 14.41
CA ARG A 316 -1.11 2.33 13.77
C ARG A 316 0.10 2.31 14.68
N PHE A 317 0.70 1.13 14.83
CA PHE A 317 1.79 0.91 15.77
C PHE A 317 2.98 0.31 15.04
N PRO A 318 4.06 1.07 14.75
CA PRO A 318 5.26 0.51 14.15
C PRO A 318 5.89 -0.46 15.16
N LEU A 319 5.99 -1.72 14.77
CA LEU A 319 6.59 -2.78 15.58
C LEU A 319 8.10 -2.87 15.34
N PHE A 320 8.52 -2.60 14.11
CA PHE A 320 9.89 -2.78 13.66
C PHE A 320 10.25 -1.71 12.63
N VAL A 321 11.47 -1.19 12.70
CA VAL A 321 12.03 -0.22 11.75
C VAL A 321 13.46 -0.61 11.46
N LEU A 322 13.82 -0.63 10.18
CA LEU A 322 15.16 -1.02 9.72
C LEU A 322 15.58 -0.18 8.52
N ARG A 323 16.80 0.37 8.56
CA ARG A 323 17.47 0.86 7.35
C ARG A 323 17.59 -0.26 6.32
N ALA A 324 17.06 -0.06 5.13
CA ALA A 324 17.07 -1.10 4.09
C ALA A 324 18.51 -1.52 3.70
N GLU A 325 19.51 -0.65 3.88
CA GLU A 325 20.91 -1.01 3.67
C GLU A 325 21.48 -2.01 4.70
N LEU A 326 20.82 -2.18 5.86
CA LEU A 326 21.18 -3.18 6.87
C LEU A 326 20.50 -4.53 6.60
N LEU A 327 19.63 -4.61 5.61
CA LEU A 327 19.01 -5.85 5.18
C LEU A 327 20.03 -6.68 4.36
N ILE A 328 20.76 -7.57 5.03
CA ILE A 328 21.79 -8.43 4.40
C ILE A 328 21.12 -9.37 3.39
N ASN A 329 20.15 -10.13 3.88
CA ASN A 329 19.17 -10.82 3.06
C ASN A 329 17.91 -11.06 3.90
N PHE A 330 16.80 -11.39 3.24
CA PHE A 330 15.53 -11.54 3.94
C PHE A 330 15.54 -12.68 4.98
N GLU A 331 16.24 -13.79 4.70
CA GLU A 331 16.33 -14.93 5.62
C GLU A 331 17.10 -14.58 6.90
N LYS A 332 18.30 -14.04 6.77
CA LYS A 332 19.19 -13.76 7.91
C LYS A 332 18.71 -12.58 8.74
N THR A 333 18.08 -11.59 8.12
CA THR A 333 17.67 -10.37 8.82
C THR A 333 16.18 -10.39 9.20
N MET A 334 15.28 -10.72 8.28
CA MET A 334 13.84 -10.63 8.54
C MET A 334 13.27 -11.90 9.16
N GLN A 335 13.75 -13.10 8.83
CA GLN A 335 13.19 -14.33 9.40
C GLN A 335 13.22 -14.34 10.94
N PRO A 336 14.31 -13.94 11.63
CA PRO A 336 14.29 -13.86 13.09
C PRO A 336 13.22 -12.89 13.59
N VAL A 337 13.10 -11.71 12.97
CA VAL A 337 12.09 -10.69 13.34
C VAL A 337 10.68 -11.26 13.16
N LEU A 338 10.42 -11.93 12.05
CA LEU A 338 9.12 -12.53 11.75
C LEU A 338 8.79 -13.72 12.66
N LEU A 339 9.80 -14.51 13.06
CA LEU A 339 9.62 -15.57 14.06
C LEU A 339 9.20 -15.00 15.41
N ALA A 340 9.85 -13.93 15.87
CA ALA A 340 9.49 -13.25 17.11
C ALA A 340 8.09 -12.63 17.03
N LEU A 341 7.73 -12.02 15.89
CA LEU A 341 6.39 -11.49 15.67
C LEU A 341 5.33 -12.59 15.64
N ALA A 342 5.57 -13.70 14.94
CA ALA A 342 4.64 -14.83 14.87
C ALA A 342 4.40 -15.45 16.24
N TRP A 343 5.47 -15.66 17.02
CA TRP A 343 5.39 -16.10 18.41
C TRP A 343 4.60 -15.11 19.28
N SER A 344 4.88 -13.82 19.14
CA SER A 344 4.18 -12.76 19.89
C SER A 344 2.69 -12.72 19.58
N PHE A 345 2.29 -12.84 18.31
CA PHE A 345 0.88 -12.93 17.93
C PHE A 345 0.21 -14.20 18.48
N GLU A 346 0.92 -15.32 18.53
CA GLU A 346 0.40 -16.54 19.17
C GLU A 346 0.20 -16.34 20.68
N ALA A 347 1.13 -15.67 21.37
CA ALA A 347 0.96 -15.31 22.78
C ALA A 347 -0.28 -14.41 22.98
N CYS A 348 -0.46 -13.39 22.13
CA CYS A 348 -1.67 -12.58 22.15
C CYS A 348 -2.94 -13.42 21.98
N PHE A 349 -2.91 -14.41 21.07
CA PHE A 349 -4.05 -15.26 20.77
C PHE A 349 -4.43 -16.19 21.92
N GLN A 350 -3.44 -16.73 22.63
CA GLN A 350 -3.70 -17.53 23.80
C GLN A 350 -4.30 -16.70 24.94
N GLY A 351 -4.15 -15.38 24.92
CA GLY A 351 -4.55 -14.50 26.02
C GLY A 351 -3.65 -14.70 27.26
N VAL A 352 -2.50 -15.34 27.05
CA VAL A 352 -1.53 -15.69 28.07
C VAL A 352 -0.23 -15.03 27.64
N PHE A 353 0.18 -14.00 28.38
CA PHE A 353 1.58 -13.58 28.36
C PHE A 353 2.41 -14.83 28.72
N PRO A 354 3.60 -15.11 28.15
CA PRO A 354 4.45 -16.17 28.69
C PRO A 354 4.45 -16.12 30.23
N ALA A 355 4.43 -17.28 30.91
CA ALA A 355 4.03 -17.44 32.32
C ALA A 355 4.59 -16.41 33.33
N LYS A 356 5.68 -15.75 32.95
CA LYS A 356 6.18 -14.50 33.48
C LYS A 356 6.56 -13.63 32.31
N ASP A 357 6.32 -12.32 32.40
CA ASP A 357 7.01 -11.37 31.52
C ASP A 357 8.55 -11.49 31.68
N PRO A 358 9.39 -10.80 30.87
CA PRO A 358 10.83 -10.79 31.10
C PRO A 358 11.24 -10.40 32.54
N TRP A 359 10.30 -9.88 33.34
CA TRP A 359 10.47 -9.36 34.69
C TRP A 359 9.74 -10.16 35.79
N GLY A 360 9.04 -11.27 35.48
CA GLY A 360 8.39 -12.11 36.48
C GLY A 360 6.87 -11.97 36.68
N MET A 361 6.16 -11.08 35.95
CA MET A 361 4.75 -10.75 36.26
C MET A 361 3.72 -11.57 35.47
N GLU A 362 2.64 -11.97 36.15
CA GLU A 362 1.45 -12.60 35.57
C GLU A 362 0.49 -11.51 35.07
N LEU A 363 -0.03 -11.65 33.84
CA LEU A 363 -0.92 -10.65 33.25
C LEU A 363 -2.14 -11.32 32.61
N GLU A 364 -3.35 -10.85 32.97
CA GLU A 364 -4.59 -11.18 32.28
C GLU A 364 -4.71 -10.37 30.98
N GLY A 365 -4.65 -11.05 29.83
CA GLY A 365 -4.87 -10.44 28.52
C GLY A 365 -6.20 -10.83 27.90
N SER A 366 -6.83 -9.93 27.15
CA SER A 366 -7.87 -10.33 26.19
C SER A 366 -7.21 -11.02 24.99
N PRO A 367 -7.83 -12.04 24.39
CA PRO A 367 -7.26 -12.71 23.24
C PRO A 367 -7.26 -11.78 22.02
N TYR A 368 -6.18 -11.76 21.24
CA TYR A 368 -6.11 -11.07 19.94
C TYR A 368 -5.75 -12.04 18.83
N ALA A 369 -6.32 -11.86 17.64
CA ALA A 369 -6.08 -12.74 16.49
C ALA A 369 -5.53 -11.95 15.32
N LEU A 370 -4.40 -12.38 14.74
CA LEU A 370 -3.94 -11.85 13.46
C LEU A 370 -4.92 -12.30 12.37
N THR A 371 -5.56 -11.36 11.69
CA THR A 371 -6.63 -11.63 10.71
C THR A 371 -6.41 -10.95 9.36
N GLU A 372 -5.53 -9.96 9.30
CA GLU A 372 -5.19 -9.23 8.08
C GLU A 372 -3.68 -9.06 7.95
N ILE A 373 -3.16 -9.29 6.74
CA ILE A 373 -1.78 -8.95 6.37
C ILE A 373 -1.87 -8.03 5.14
N ARG A 374 -1.29 -6.85 5.26
CA ARG A 374 -1.48 -5.73 4.33
C ARG A 374 -0.14 -5.08 3.96
N GLY A 375 -0.12 -4.37 2.84
CA GLY A 375 1.07 -3.72 2.32
C GLY A 375 0.88 -3.36 0.86
N ASP A 376 1.87 -2.68 0.29
CA ASP A 376 1.93 -2.53 -1.16
C ASP A 376 2.32 -3.87 -1.81
N TRP A 377 2.12 -3.98 -3.14
CA TRP A 377 2.40 -5.24 -3.83
C TRP A 377 3.89 -5.56 -3.85
N ALA A 378 4.76 -4.57 -3.96
CA ALA A 378 6.20 -4.78 -4.01
C ALA A 378 6.73 -5.35 -2.67
N TRP A 379 6.22 -4.85 -1.55
CA TRP A 379 6.48 -5.38 -0.22
C TRP A 379 5.92 -6.78 -0.08
N MET A 380 4.67 -7.05 -0.48
CA MET A 380 4.10 -8.40 -0.43
C MET A 380 4.94 -9.43 -1.19
N GLN A 381 5.40 -9.08 -2.40
CA GLN A 381 6.26 -9.93 -3.19
C GLN A 381 7.57 -10.26 -2.48
N LYS A 382 8.20 -9.26 -1.84
CA LYS A 382 9.45 -9.45 -1.07
C LYS A 382 9.20 -10.25 0.21
N PHE A 383 8.17 -9.88 0.97
CA PHE A 383 7.82 -10.45 2.27
C PHE A 383 7.51 -11.94 2.18
N TRP A 384 6.81 -12.35 1.12
CA TRP A 384 6.46 -13.74 0.86
C TRP A 384 7.40 -14.44 -0.14
N LYS A 385 8.39 -13.72 -0.69
CA LYS A 385 9.22 -14.17 -1.82
C LYS A 385 8.39 -14.79 -2.95
N MET A 386 7.32 -14.10 -3.34
CA MET A 386 6.41 -14.61 -4.37
C MET A 386 7.09 -14.59 -5.74
N ASN A 387 6.93 -15.69 -6.48
CA ASN A 387 7.30 -15.73 -7.91
C ASN A 387 6.27 -15.02 -8.82
N HIS A 388 5.17 -14.55 -8.25
CA HIS A 388 4.11 -13.81 -8.95
C HIS A 388 4.57 -12.37 -9.19
N SER A 389 4.44 -11.88 -10.43
CA SER A 389 4.83 -10.51 -10.77
C SER A 389 3.94 -9.91 -11.84
N TRP A 390 3.51 -8.67 -11.61
CA TRP A 390 2.74 -7.91 -12.60
C TRP A 390 3.56 -7.48 -13.81
N SER A 391 4.90 -7.46 -13.71
CA SER A 391 5.77 -6.93 -14.76
C SER A 391 6.65 -7.97 -15.44
N LYS A 392 6.97 -9.09 -14.78
CA LYS A 392 8.03 -10.01 -15.23
C LYS A 392 7.67 -11.49 -15.23
N GLY A 393 6.47 -11.87 -14.78
CA GLY A 393 6.10 -13.27 -14.54
C GLY A 393 4.98 -13.75 -15.46
N THR A 394 4.98 -15.05 -15.77
CA THR A 394 3.83 -15.73 -16.40
C THR A 394 2.64 -15.76 -15.44
N ASN A 395 2.88 -15.90 -14.13
CA ASN A 395 1.85 -15.89 -13.10
C ASN A 395 1.72 -14.47 -12.53
N ILE A 396 0.51 -13.92 -12.58
CA ILE A 396 0.25 -12.51 -12.25
C ILE A 396 -0.26 -12.35 -10.82
N CYS A 397 -1.06 -13.32 -10.34
CA CYS A 397 -1.74 -13.22 -9.05
C CYS A 397 -1.40 -14.40 -8.14
N HIS A 398 -1.19 -14.11 -6.85
CA HIS A 398 -0.93 -15.14 -5.84
C HIS A 398 -2.21 -15.79 -5.27
N ALA A 399 -3.38 -15.17 -5.50
CA ALA A 399 -4.66 -15.64 -4.97
C ALA A 399 -5.44 -16.51 -5.97
N CYS A 400 -5.08 -16.50 -7.26
CA CYS A 400 -5.74 -17.30 -8.30
C CYS A 400 -4.75 -17.71 -9.39
N HIS A 401 -5.23 -18.41 -10.42
CA HIS A 401 -4.40 -18.91 -11.54
C HIS A 401 -4.25 -17.91 -12.70
N ALA A 402 -4.42 -16.61 -12.46
CA ALA A 402 -4.28 -15.59 -13.50
C ALA A 402 -2.86 -15.53 -14.09
N LYS A 403 -2.80 -15.47 -15.42
CA LYS A 403 -1.57 -15.49 -16.22
C LYS A 403 -1.52 -14.35 -17.22
N THR A 404 -0.35 -14.11 -17.80
CA THR A 404 -0.14 -13.13 -18.89
C THR A 404 -0.91 -13.45 -20.17
N SER A 405 -1.15 -14.74 -20.43
CA SER A 405 -1.84 -15.26 -21.63
C SER A 405 -2.58 -16.58 -21.33
N GLY A 406 -3.36 -17.05 -22.30
CA GLY A 406 -4.12 -18.31 -22.23
C GLY A 406 -5.53 -18.16 -21.66
N ILE A 407 -6.14 -19.28 -21.27
CA ILE A 407 -7.53 -19.31 -20.75
C ILE A 407 -7.72 -18.50 -19.47
N TYR A 408 -6.65 -18.28 -18.71
CA TYR A 408 -6.63 -17.46 -17.50
C TYR A 408 -5.90 -16.13 -17.69
N ALA A 409 -5.88 -15.61 -18.92
CA ALA A 409 -5.33 -14.30 -19.21
C ALA A 409 -5.97 -13.22 -18.32
N TRP A 410 -5.15 -12.45 -17.60
CA TRP A 410 -5.62 -11.43 -16.65
C TRP A 410 -6.46 -10.32 -17.32
N GLN A 411 -6.30 -10.14 -18.64
CA GLN A 411 -7.03 -9.16 -19.45
C GLN A 411 -8.53 -9.51 -19.59
N GLN A 412 -8.94 -10.72 -19.23
CA GLN A 412 -10.34 -11.11 -19.18
C GLN A 412 -11.02 -10.43 -17.98
N LEU A 413 -11.47 -9.19 -18.15
CA LEU A 413 -12.13 -8.39 -17.11
C LEU A 413 -13.58 -8.84 -16.86
N THR A 414 -13.74 -10.11 -16.53
CA THR A 414 -15.02 -10.71 -16.16
C THR A 414 -14.88 -11.33 -14.78
N VAL A 415 -16.00 -11.55 -14.11
CA VAL A 415 -16.07 -12.32 -12.85
C VAL A 415 -15.94 -13.84 -13.16
N SER A 416 -15.29 -14.21 -14.28
CA SER A 416 -15.16 -15.60 -14.78
C SER A 416 -14.57 -16.53 -13.74
N ASN A 417 -15.05 -17.78 -13.67
CA ASN A 417 -14.71 -18.87 -12.73
C ASN A 417 -13.23 -19.31 -12.67
N GLN A 418 -12.27 -18.39 -12.78
CA GLN A 418 -10.88 -18.64 -12.44
C GLN A 418 -10.81 -19.19 -11.01
N PRO A 419 -10.27 -20.40 -10.81
CA PRO A 419 -10.19 -20.99 -9.50
C PRO A 419 -9.27 -20.16 -8.61
N SER A 420 -9.71 -19.94 -7.37
CA SER A 420 -8.85 -19.42 -6.31
C SER A 420 -7.82 -20.49 -5.94
N ARG A 421 -6.60 -20.06 -5.60
CA ARG A 421 -5.59 -20.95 -5.06
C ARG A 421 -5.96 -21.32 -3.62
N SER A 422 -5.71 -22.57 -3.25
CA SER A 422 -5.82 -22.98 -1.85
C SER A 422 -4.63 -22.43 -1.04
N THR A 423 -4.79 -22.37 0.28
CA THR A 423 -3.67 -22.02 1.18
C THR A 423 -2.50 -23.00 1.05
N ALA A 424 -2.77 -24.28 0.83
CA ALA A 424 -1.72 -25.27 0.56
C ALA A 424 -0.96 -24.96 -0.74
N ASP A 425 -1.67 -24.65 -1.83
CA ASP A 425 -1.04 -24.24 -3.09
C ASP A 425 -0.24 -22.94 -2.90
N PHE A 426 -0.77 -21.97 -2.15
CA PHE A 426 -0.03 -20.75 -1.82
C PHE A 426 1.29 -21.06 -1.11
N ILE A 427 1.25 -21.81 0.01
CA ILE A 427 2.43 -22.17 0.82
C ILE A 427 3.47 -22.92 -0.02
N VAL A 428 3.04 -23.87 -0.86
CA VAL A 428 3.94 -24.64 -1.74
C VAL A 428 4.67 -23.76 -2.77
N ASN A 429 4.08 -22.62 -3.14
CA ASN A 429 4.61 -21.71 -4.17
C ASN A 429 5.33 -20.47 -3.60
N VAL A 430 5.40 -20.32 -2.27
CA VAL A 430 6.09 -19.21 -1.60
C VAL A 430 7.18 -19.73 -0.66
N TRP A 431 8.04 -18.84 -0.20
CA TRP A 431 8.94 -19.16 0.89
C TRP A 431 8.16 -19.23 2.20
N VAL A 432 8.50 -20.19 3.08
CA VAL A 432 7.82 -20.39 4.37
C VAL A 432 8.09 -19.19 5.27
N ASN A 433 7.20 -18.21 5.21
CA ASN A 433 7.25 -17.04 6.06
C ASN A 433 6.80 -17.42 7.47
N PRO A 434 7.55 -17.09 8.53
CA PRO A 434 7.17 -17.42 9.89
C PRO A 434 5.77 -16.93 10.30
N VAL A 435 5.28 -15.83 9.74
CA VAL A 435 3.92 -15.34 10.02
C VAL A 435 2.85 -16.34 9.54
N ALA A 436 3.16 -17.22 8.59
CA ALA A 436 2.27 -18.30 8.17
C ALA A 436 2.09 -19.40 9.23
N THR A 437 2.91 -19.42 10.29
CA THR A 437 2.72 -20.35 11.42
C THR A 437 1.73 -19.81 12.45
N SER A 438 1.25 -18.57 12.29
CA SER A 438 0.18 -18.03 13.11
C SER A 438 -1.07 -18.92 13.06
N ARG A 439 -1.80 -18.98 14.17
CA ARG A 439 -2.98 -19.84 14.30
C ARG A 439 -3.93 -19.64 13.13
N ASN A 440 -4.27 -20.73 12.45
CA ASN A 440 -5.22 -20.76 11.34
C ASN A 440 -4.90 -19.76 10.22
N PHE A 441 -3.61 -19.56 9.96
CA PHE A 441 -3.17 -18.84 8.77
C PHE A 441 -3.86 -19.39 7.51
N ASP A 442 -4.36 -18.46 6.69
CA ASP A 442 -4.92 -18.75 5.38
C ASP A 442 -4.49 -17.66 4.40
N ALA A 443 -4.24 -18.03 3.15
CA ALA A 443 -3.76 -17.10 2.13
C ALA A 443 -4.74 -15.92 1.90
N SER A 444 -6.04 -16.09 2.18
CA SER A 444 -7.02 -15.01 2.10
C SER A 444 -6.87 -13.92 3.17
N MET A 445 -6.02 -14.13 4.18
CA MET A 445 -5.62 -13.07 5.12
C MET A 445 -4.74 -12.00 4.45
N LEU A 446 -4.08 -12.33 3.33
CA LEU A 446 -3.32 -11.36 2.54
C LEU A 446 -4.30 -10.49 1.76
N ARG A 447 -4.54 -9.27 2.24
CA ARG A 447 -5.54 -8.38 1.66
C ARG A 447 -4.96 -7.58 0.50
N PHE A 448 -5.69 -7.55 -0.60
CA PHE A 448 -5.42 -6.58 -1.66
C PHE A 448 -5.90 -5.20 -1.21
N CYS A 449 -5.02 -4.22 -1.28
CA CYS A 449 -5.35 -2.87 -0.89
C CYS A 449 -6.02 -2.09 -2.03
N SER A 450 -7.27 -1.64 -1.83
CA SER A 450 -7.99 -0.81 -2.80
C SER A 450 -7.25 0.49 -3.14
N MET A 451 -6.55 1.10 -2.18
CA MET A 451 -5.71 2.28 -2.43
C MET A 451 -4.60 2.01 -3.47
N HIS A 452 -3.89 0.88 -3.37
CA HIS A 452 -2.79 0.56 -4.27
C HIS A 452 -3.26 0.02 -5.63
N VAL A 453 -4.31 -0.78 -5.62
CA VAL A 453 -4.88 -1.40 -6.82
C VAL A 453 -5.63 -0.36 -7.66
N VAL A 454 -6.49 0.43 -7.01
CA VAL A 454 -7.36 1.38 -7.67
C VAL A 454 -6.75 2.77 -7.69
N ASN A 455 -6.59 3.44 -6.54
CA ASN A 455 -6.22 4.87 -6.51
C ASN A 455 -4.80 5.19 -7.00
N LEU A 456 -3.80 4.38 -6.64
CA LEU A 456 -2.40 4.47 -7.12
C LEU A 456 -2.11 3.52 -8.29
N GLY A 457 -3.16 2.94 -8.88
CA GLY A 457 -3.04 1.97 -9.94
C GLY A 457 -3.88 2.36 -11.13
N ILE A 458 -5.06 1.77 -11.21
CA ILE A 458 -6.01 1.97 -12.30
C ILE A 458 -6.34 3.46 -12.49
N LEU A 459 -6.63 4.17 -11.39
CA LEU A 459 -7.08 5.55 -11.42
C LEU A 459 -6.07 6.51 -12.06
N GLN A 460 -4.76 6.28 -11.87
CA GLN A 460 -3.73 7.14 -12.47
C GLN A 460 -3.75 7.07 -14.01
N TYR A 461 -4.03 5.90 -14.58
CA TYR A 461 -4.21 5.74 -16.03
C TYR A 461 -5.53 6.34 -16.50
N VAL A 462 -6.63 6.14 -15.76
CA VAL A 462 -7.93 6.75 -16.06
C VAL A 462 -7.80 8.28 -16.12
N LEU A 463 -7.20 8.88 -15.08
CA LEU A 463 -7.01 10.33 -15.01
C LEU A 463 -6.03 10.84 -16.06
N GLY A 464 -4.90 10.16 -16.28
CA GLY A 464 -3.95 10.51 -17.33
C GLY A 464 -4.61 10.54 -18.71
N SER A 465 -5.36 9.49 -19.04
CA SER A 465 -6.10 9.36 -20.30
C SER A 465 -7.14 10.47 -20.47
N ALA A 466 -7.93 10.73 -19.42
CA ALA A 466 -8.98 11.75 -19.43
C ALA A 466 -8.41 13.17 -19.52
N VAL A 467 -7.34 13.47 -18.78
CA VAL A 467 -6.66 14.77 -18.86
C VAL A 467 -6.03 14.98 -20.23
N SER A 468 -5.37 13.99 -20.82
CA SER A 468 -4.87 14.10 -22.20
C SER A 468 -6.02 14.30 -23.20
N LEU A 469 -7.17 13.64 -23.03
CA LEU A 469 -8.34 13.86 -23.88
C LEU A 469 -8.87 15.30 -23.76
N LEU A 470 -9.09 15.79 -22.53
CA LEU A 470 -9.58 17.15 -22.28
C LEU A 470 -8.59 18.23 -22.73
N ALA A 471 -7.35 18.15 -22.26
CA ALA A 471 -6.35 19.20 -22.41
C ALA A 471 -5.64 19.16 -23.77
N GLU A 472 -5.23 17.99 -24.27
CA GLU A 472 -4.44 17.94 -25.52
C GLU A 472 -5.30 17.80 -26.77
N VAL A 473 -6.35 16.99 -26.73
CA VAL A 473 -7.16 16.69 -27.91
C VAL A 473 -8.19 17.79 -28.14
N HIS A 474 -8.93 18.14 -27.09
CA HIS A 474 -10.05 19.07 -27.20
C HIS A 474 -9.72 20.50 -26.76
N GLY A 475 -8.54 20.75 -26.16
CA GLY A 475 -8.17 22.09 -25.71
C GLY A 475 -9.15 22.68 -24.69
N PHE A 476 -9.81 21.83 -23.90
CA PHE A 476 -10.95 22.20 -23.05
C PHE A 476 -10.62 23.27 -22.01
N PHE A 477 -9.36 23.33 -21.57
CA PHE A 477 -8.88 24.31 -20.57
C PHE A 477 -8.29 25.58 -21.22
N GLY A 478 -8.75 25.93 -22.41
CA GLY A 478 -8.38 27.18 -23.09
C GLY A 478 -7.30 27.03 -24.17
N PRO A 479 -6.99 28.15 -24.84
CA PRO A 479 -5.92 28.20 -25.84
C PRO A 479 -4.55 27.99 -25.19
N GLY A 480 -3.52 27.80 -26.01
CA GLY A 480 -2.14 27.68 -25.53
C GLY A 480 -1.58 26.26 -25.58
N LYS A 481 -0.37 26.10 -25.04
CA LYS A 481 0.36 24.82 -24.99
C LYS A 481 -0.13 23.96 -23.82
N LEU A 482 0.20 22.67 -23.84
CA LEU A 482 -0.21 21.73 -22.78
C LEU A 482 0.11 22.23 -21.35
N PRO A 483 1.31 22.78 -21.04
CA PRO A 483 1.60 23.29 -19.70
C PRO A 483 0.65 24.39 -19.22
N GLU A 484 0.29 25.33 -20.10
CA GLU A 484 -0.64 26.43 -19.80
C GLU A 484 -2.04 25.88 -19.50
N ARG A 485 -2.51 24.93 -20.32
CA ARG A 485 -3.81 24.25 -20.12
C ARG A 485 -3.85 23.44 -18.81
N LEU A 486 -2.75 22.82 -18.41
CA LEU A 486 -2.67 22.08 -17.14
C LEU A 486 -2.66 23.02 -15.91
N THR A 487 -2.04 24.20 -16.04
CA THR A 487 -2.12 25.26 -15.03
C THR A 487 -3.57 25.70 -14.84
N GLU A 488 -4.26 26.08 -15.92
CA GLU A 488 -5.67 26.49 -15.88
C GLU A 488 -6.59 25.39 -15.32
N MET A 489 -6.39 24.13 -15.74
CA MET A 489 -7.11 22.99 -15.17
C MET A 489 -6.92 22.89 -13.65
N THR A 490 -5.70 23.08 -13.17
CA THR A 490 -5.41 23.00 -11.73
C THR A 490 -6.12 24.13 -10.98
N GLU A 491 -6.17 25.34 -11.54
CA GLU A 491 -6.84 26.48 -10.91
C GLU A 491 -8.35 26.29 -10.86
N ARG A 492 -8.96 25.79 -11.95
CA ARG A 492 -10.38 25.37 -11.94
C ARG A 492 -10.64 24.29 -10.91
N PHE A 493 -9.77 23.28 -10.80
CA PHE A 493 -9.90 22.23 -9.80
C PHE A 493 -9.85 22.78 -8.37
N LYS A 494 -8.90 23.67 -8.06
CA LYS A 494 -8.77 24.30 -6.73
C LYS A 494 -10.02 25.11 -6.38
N ARG A 495 -10.53 25.91 -7.33
CA ARG A 495 -11.77 26.69 -7.14
C ARG A 495 -12.97 25.76 -6.91
N TRP A 496 -13.12 24.73 -7.73
CA TRP A 496 -14.16 23.72 -7.59
C TRP A 496 -14.08 23.01 -6.22
N ALA A 497 -12.90 22.53 -5.83
CA ALA A 497 -12.72 21.82 -4.57
C ALA A 497 -13.04 22.72 -3.37
N SER A 498 -12.58 23.98 -3.40
CA SER A 498 -12.92 24.99 -2.38
C SER A 498 -14.43 25.22 -2.28
N SER A 499 -15.11 25.40 -3.42
CA SER A 499 -16.58 25.58 -3.45
C SER A 499 -17.36 24.37 -2.93
N CYS A 500 -16.78 23.17 -3.02
CA CYS A 500 -17.37 21.93 -2.51
C CYS A 500 -16.96 21.64 -1.04
N GLY A 501 -16.15 22.50 -0.40
CA GLY A 501 -15.61 22.23 0.94
C GLY A 501 -14.65 21.04 0.99
N ILE A 502 -14.05 20.67 -0.14
CA ILE A 502 -13.14 19.53 -0.25
C ILE A 502 -11.71 19.98 0.05
N THR A 503 -11.11 19.43 1.09
CA THR A 503 -9.70 19.63 1.40
C THR A 503 -8.82 18.70 0.57
N HIS A 504 -7.71 19.23 0.03
CA HIS A 504 -6.72 18.45 -0.71
C HIS A 504 -5.31 19.05 -0.58
N SER A 505 -4.29 18.26 -0.89
CA SER A 505 -2.89 18.69 -0.88
C SER A 505 -2.28 18.78 -2.29
N GLN A 506 -3.11 18.67 -3.33
CA GLN A 506 -2.66 18.65 -4.71
C GLN A 506 -2.06 20.00 -5.14
N GLY A 507 -0.77 19.98 -5.51
CA GLY A 507 -0.10 21.10 -6.16
C GLY A 507 -0.47 21.23 -7.65
N TYR A 508 0.18 22.15 -8.35
CA TYR A 508 -0.01 22.33 -9.79
C TYR A 508 0.31 21.06 -10.57
N ILE A 509 -0.60 20.66 -11.45
CA ILE A 509 -0.39 19.52 -12.33
C ILE A 509 0.53 19.97 -13.47
N THR A 510 1.65 19.26 -13.64
CA THR A 510 2.63 19.55 -14.69
C THR A 510 2.64 18.47 -15.76
N GLN A 511 3.16 18.78 -16.94
CA GLN A 511 3.31 17.80 -18.02
C GLN A 511 4.15 16.58 -17.58
N GLY A 512 5.17 16.79 -16.74
CA GLY A 512 6.00 15.70 -16.21
C GLY A 512 5.22 14.68 -15.38
N MET A 513 4.05 15.06 -14.84
CA MET A 513 3.20 14.15 -14.08
C MET A 513 2.36 13.23 -14.97
N LEU A 514 2.29 13.43 -16.30
CA LEU A 514 1.55 12.59 -17.25
C LEU A 514 2.37 11.41 -17.79
N HIS A 515 3.67 11.33 -17.46
CA HIS A 515 4.58 10.22 -17.79
C HIS A 515 4.61 9.76 -19.27
N HIS A 516 4.23 10.60 -20.23
CA HIS A 516 4.36 10.30 -21.67
C HIS A 516 5.49 11.12 -22.33
N LYS A 517 6.74 10.70 -22.16
CA LYS A 517 7.91 11.49 -22.58
C LYS A 517 7.84 11.97 -24.04
N LYS A 518 7.25 11.16 -24.91
CA LYS A 518 6.89 11.54 -26.28
C LYS A 518 5.42 11.22 -26.53
N ARG A 519 4.69 12.23 -27.01
CA ARG A 519 3.27 12.11 -27.38
C ARG A 519 3.08 10.93 -28.32
N GLY A 520 2.13 10.05 -28.00
CA GLY A 520 1.76 8.89 -28.81
C GLY A 520 2.68 7.67 -28.70
N THR A 521 3.77 7.72 -27.90
CA THR A 521 4.67 6.56 -27.72
C THR A 521 4.41 5.78 -26.44
N GLU A 522 3.78 6.42 -25.46
CA GLU A 522 3.53 5.88 -24.13
C GLU A 522 2.09 6.22 -23.73
N TYR A 523 1.49 5.37 -22.92
CA TYR A 523 0.18 5.64 -22.36
C TYR A 523 0.25 6.75 -21.30
N PRO A 524 -0.65 7.75 -21.32
CA PRO A 524 -0.69 8.78 -20.30
C PRO A 524 -1.03 8.19 -18.92
N LEU A 525 -0.24 8.58 -17.91
CA LEU A 525 -0.42 8.21 -16.52
C LEU A 525 -0.29 9.47 -15.67
N LEU A 526 -1.34 9.89 -14.97
CA LEU A 526 -1.27 11.05 -14.09
C LEU A 526 -0.87 10.63 -12.67
N SER A 527 0.38 10.87 -12.28
CA SER A 527 0.90 10.45 -10.97
C SER A 527 0.44 11.40 -9.86
N LEU A 528 -0.67 11.08 -9.21
CA LEU A 528 -1.18 11.77 -8.02
C LEU A 528 -1.03 10.92 -6.76
N LYS A 529 -1.01 11.57 -5.59
CA LYS A 529 -1.25 10.88 -4.32
C LYS A 529 -2.64 10.24 -4.36
N ALA A 530 -2.80 9.10 -3.68
CA ALA A 530 -4.02 8.30 -3.73
C ALA A 530 -5.28 9.10 -3.39
N TYR A 531 -5.22 9.91 -2.32
CA TYR A 531 -6.34 10.73 -1.88
C TYR A 531 -6.64 11.85 -2.88
N ASN A 532 -5.60 12.55 -3.36
CA ASN A 532 -5.74 13.61 -4.36
C ASN A 532 -6.36 13.07 -5.66
N GLY A 533 -5.95 11.89 -6.13
CA GLY A 533 -6.57 11.26 -7.30
C GLY A 533 -8.05 10.97 -7.08
N ARG A 534 -8.43 10.49 -5.89
CA ARG A 534 -9.83 10.22 -5.54
C ARG A 534 -10.70 11.47 -5.62
N VAL A 535 -10.24 12.59 -5.07
CA VAL A 535 -11.00 13.86 -5.09
C VAL A 535 -10.93 14.59 -6.44
N PHE A 536 -9.90 14.32 -7.25
CA PHE A 536 -9.74 14.88 -8.59
C PHE A 536 -10.67 14.21 -9.62
N LEU A 537 -11.02 12.94 -9.41
CA LEU A 537 -11.88 12.18 -10.34
C LEU A 537 -13.28 12.80 -10.54
N PRO A 538 -14.04 13.20 -9.51
CA PRO A 538 -15.32 13.88 -9.71
C PRO A 538 -15.21 15.18 -10.54
N PHE A 539 -14.15 15.96 -10.33
CA PHE A 539 -13.87 17.16 -11.15
C PHE A 539 -13.65 16.81 -12.62
N ILE A 540 -12.83 15.79 -12.91
CA ILE A 540 -12.60 15.33 -14.28
C ILE A 540 -13.88 14.77 -14.91
N CYS A 541 -14.69 14.04 -14.14
CA CYS A 541 -16.00 13.54 -14.58
C CYS A 541 -16.91 14.69 -15.03
N LEU A 542 -16.95 15.76 -14.24
CA LEU A 542 -17.68 16.98 -14.58
C LEU A 542 -17.16 17.63 -15.88
N CYS A 543 -15.84 17.80 -16.02
CA CYS A 543 -15.27 18.40 -17.23
C CYS A 543 -15.62 17.58 -18.49
N LEU A 544 -15.51 16.24 -18.40
CA LEU A 544 -15.90 15.34 -19.50
C LEU A 544 -17.38 15.44 -19.84
N ARG A 545 -18.25 15.58 -18.84
CA ARG A 545 -19.69 15.77 -19.04
C ARG A 545 -19.98 17.05 -19.82
N LEU A 546 -19.36 18.16 -19.43
CA LEU A 546 -19.55 19.46 -20.09
C LEU A 546 -19.03 19.43 -21.53
N LEU A 547 -17.86 18.83 -21.76
CA LEU A 547 -17.35 18.64 -23.11
C LEU A 547 -18.29 17.76 -23.94
N TRP A 548 -18.78 16.64 -23.41
CA TRP A 548 -19.70 15.74 -24.10
C TRP A 548 -21.00 16.41 -24.56
N GLN A 549 -21.48 17.42 -23.82
CA GLN A 549 -22.64 18.20 -24.24
C GLN A 549 -22.36 19.09 -25.47
N GLN A 550 -21.09 19.36 -25.75
CA GLN A 550 -20.63 20.24 -26.83
C GLN A 550 -20.01 19.48 -28.01
N THR A 551 -19.77 18.17 -27.88
CA THR A 551 -19.15 17.35 -28.93
C THR A 551 -19.87 16.01 -29.13
N ALA A 552 -19.86 15.51 -30.36
CA ALA A 552 -20.31 14.16 -30.70
C ALA A 552 -19.18 13.10 -30.63
N ASP A 553 -17.99 13.45 -30.13
CA ASP A 553 -16.85 12.51 -30.04
C ASP A 553 -17.12 11.38 -29.05
N LEU A 554 -17.53 10.21 -29.57
CA LEU A 554 -17.87 9.00 -28.81
C LEU A 554 -16.88 8.67 -27.69
N GLU A 555 -15.59 8.98 -27.88
CA GLU A 555 -14.57 8.73 -26.87
C GLU A 555 -14.75 9.57 -25.61
N VAL A 556 -15.17 10.83 -25.75
CA VAL A 556 -15.49 11.73 -24.63
C VAL A 556 -16.68 11.17 -23.84
N GLY A 557 -17.73 10.73 -24.52
CA GLY A 557 -18.91 10.15 -23.87
C GLY A 557 -18.58 8.87 -23.10
N LEU A 558 -17.82 7.96 -23.72
CA LEU A 558 -17.32 6.76 -23.04
C LEU A 558 -16.42 7.11 -21.86
N ALA A 559 -15.51 8.09 -21.99
CA ALA A 559 -14.64 8.55 -20.91
C ALA A 559 -15.44 9.14 -19.74
N TYR A 560 -16.47 9.95 -20.02
CA TYR A 560 -17.38 10.49 -19.02
C TYR A 560 -18.05 9.37 -18.21
N TYR A 561 -18.76 8.44 -18.88
CA TYR A 561 -19.45 7.35 -18.18
C TYR A 561 -18.47 6.43 -17.45
N CYS A 562 -17.27 6.22 -17.99
CA CYS A 562 -16.21 5.47 -17.33
C CYS A 562 -15.80 6.13 -16.00
N CYS A 563 -15.47 7.43 -16.02
CA CYS A 563 -15.11 8.19 -14.83
C CYS A 563 -16.26 8.28 -13.82
N GLU A 564 -17.49 8.43 -14.30
CA GLU A 564 -18.70 8.49 -13.47
C GLU A 564 -18.94 7.18 -12.71
N ARG A 565 -18.83 6.02 -13.39
CA ARG A 565 -18.97 4.71 -12.73
C ARG A 565 -17.88 4.44 -11.69
N LEU A 566 -16.62 4.79 -11.99
CA LEU A 566 -15.52 4.66 -11.02
C LEU A 566 -15.71 5.60 -9.82
N SER A 567 -16.17 6.84 -10.07
CA SER A 567 -16.47 7.81 -9.03
C SER A 567 -17.62 7.33 -8.13
N ALA A 568 -18.69 6.79 -8.72
CA ALA A 568 -19.82 6.23 -7.97
C ALA A 568 -19.41 5.03 -7.11
N TRP A 569 -18.53 4.15 -7.61
CA TRP A 569 -17.97 3.08 -6.80
C TRP A 569 -17.17 3.61 -5.60
N MET A 570 -16.28 4.59 -5.80
CA MET A 570 -15.49 5.18 -4.73
C MET A 570 -16.35 5.93 -3.69
N ASP A 571 -17.36 6.69 -4.13
CA ASP A 571 -18.32 7.35 -3.24
C ASP A 571 -19.14 6.31 -2.45
N GLY A 572 -19.59 5.24 -3.12
CA GLY A 572 -20.27 4.12 -2.48
C GLY A 572 -19.44 3.48 -1.37
N LEU A 573 -18.14 3.23 -1.59
CA LEU A 573 -17.25 2.70 -0.55
C LEU A 573 -17.17 3.60 0.68
N GLU A 574 -17.18 4.93 0.49
CA GLU A 574 -17.10 5.90 1.58
C GLU A 574 -18.40 6.05 2.37
N ARG A 575 -19.56 5.82 1.73
CA ARG A 575 -20.87 5.91 2.37
C ARG A 575 -21.33 4.60 3.00
N CYS A 576 -20.92 3.47 2.45
CA CYS A 576 -21.35 2.18 2.94
C CYS A 576 -20.61 1.79 4.23
N PRO A 577 -21.27 1.05 5.14
CA PRO A 577 -20.63 0.53 6.36
C PRO A 577 -19.61 -0.57 6.04
N ARG A 578 -18.98 -1.12 7.09
CA ARG A 578 -18.03 -2.23 7.00
C ARG A 578 -18.67 -3.51 6.45
N TYR A 579 -19.86 -3.82 6.97
CA TYR A 579 -20.66 -4.98 6.61
C TYR A 579 -21.80 -4.54 5.71
N LEU A 580 -21.77 -4.98 4.46
CA LEU A 580 -22.66 -4.52 3.41
C LEU A 580 -23.96 -5.34 3.40
N SER A 581 -25.08 -4.68 3.19
CA SER A 581 -26.28 -5.42 2.75
C SER A 581 -26.07 -5.97 1.34
N GLU A 582 -26.87 -6.96 0.96
CA GLU A 582 -26.86 -7.52 -0.41
C GLU A 582 -27.03 -6.43 -1.46
N ALA A 583 -28.03 -5.54 -1.28
CA ALA A 583 -28.26 -4.43 -2.20
C ALA A 583 -27.07 -3.46 -2.30
N GLN A 584 -26.37 -3.20 -1.18
CA GLN A 584 -25.16 -2.37 -1.19
C GLN A 584 -24.01 -3.06 -1.93
N ALA A 585 -23.80 -4.35 -1.68
CA ALA A 585 -22.79 -5.15 -2.35
C ALA A 585 -23.04 -5.22 -3.88
N ASP A 586 -24.29 -5.46 -4.29
CA ASP A 586 -24.69 -5.51 -5.70
C ASP A 586 -24.56 -4.16 -6.38
N MET A 587 -24.94 -3.08 -5.71
CA MET A 587 -24.76 -1.72 -6.21
C MET A 587 -23.27 -1.41 -6.46
N LEU A 588 -22.41 -1.67 -5.47
CA LEU A 588 -20.96 -1.45 -5.60
C LEU A 588 -20.38 -2.32 -6.73
N ALA A 589 -20.73 -3.60 -6.77
CA ALA A 589 -20.25 -4.50 -7.82
C ALA A 589 -20.74 -4.06 -9.21
N GLY A 590 -22.00 -3.64 -9.33
CA GLY A 590 -22.57 -3.13 -10.57
C GLY A 590 -21.82 -1.91 -11.11
N HIS A 591 -21.49 -0.92 -10.26
CA HIS A 591 -20.68 0.22 -10.66
C HIS A 591 -19.29 -0.19 -11.15
N ALA A 592 -18.62 -1.09 -10.43
CA ALA A 592 -17.28 -1.56 -10.78
C ALA A 592 -17.23 -2.35 -12.09
N LEU A 593 -18.18 -3.26 -12.29
CA LEU A 593 -18.30 -4.06 -13.51
C LEU A 593 -18.60 -3.18 -14.72
N ARG A 594 -19.53 -2.22 -14.56
CA ARG A 594 -19.86 -1.28 -15.64
C ARG A 594 -18.68 -0.36 -15.97
N PHE A 595 -17.91 0.07 -14.98
CA PHE A 595 -16.66 0.80 -15.21
C PHE A 595 -15.70 -0.02 -16.09
N CYS A 596 -15.41 -1.28 -15.73
CA CYS A 596 -14.49 -2.11 -16.52
C CYS A 596 -15.00 -2.42 -17.93
N GLU A 597 -16.31 -2.65 -18.10
CA GLU A 597 -16.92 -2.84 -19.42
C GLU A 597 -16.70 -1.62 -20.32
N ILE A 598 -16.95 -0.42 -19.80
CA ILE A 598 -16.77 0.83 -20.55
C ILE A 598 -15.28 1.10 -20.80
N TYR A 599 -14.41 0.84 -19.82
CA TYR A 599 -12.96 1.00 -19.98
C TYR A 599 -12.43 0.10 -21.11
N LEU A 600 -12.90 -1.14 -21.23
CA LEU A 600 -12.53 -2.02 -22.35
C LEU A 600 -13.00 -1.47 -23.70
N LYS A 601 -14.16 -0.81 -23.77
CA LYS A 601 -14.62 -0.12 -24.99
C LYS A 601 -13.68 1.03 -25.35
N LEU A 602 -13.22 1.80 -24.37
CA LEU A 602 -12.22 2.86 -24.57
C LEU A 602 -10.86 2.32 -25.06
N VAL A 603 -10.39 1.21 -24.48
CA VAL A 603 -9.16 0.53 -24.95
C VAL A 603 -9.30 0.11 -26.40
N ARG A 604 -10.41 -0.54 -26.77
CA ARG A 604 -10.68 -0.96 -28.16
C ARG A 604 -10.78 0.23 -29.12
N LEU A 605 -11.44 1.31 -28.69
CA LEU A 605 -11.54 2.54 -29.48
C LEU A 605 -10.17 3.19 -29.69
N GLY A 606 -9.33 3.24 -28.66
CA GLY A 606 -7.96 3.74 -28.75
C GLY A 606 -7.13 2.92 -29.76
N LEU A 607 -7.22 1.58 -29.68
CA LEU A 607 -6.58 0.69 -30.66
C LEU A 607 -7.09 0.93 -32.08
N ALA A 608 -8.41 1.06 -32.28
CA ALA A 608 -9.01 1.33 -33.59
C ALA A 608 -8.57 2.69 -34.17
N LYS A 609 -8.38 3.70 -33.31
CA LYS A 609 -7.85 5.02 -33.70
C LYS A 609 -6.31 5.03 -33.84
N ASN A 610 -5.63 3.92 -33.56
CA ASN A 610 -4.17 3.84 -33.43
C ASN A 610 -3.58 4.89 -32.46
N VAL A 611 -4.25 5.08 -31.31
CA VAL A 611 -3.81 6.00 -30.26
C VAL A 611 -3.61 5.26 -28.94
N LEU A 612 -2.41 5.39 -28.38
CA LEU A 612 -2.06 4.87 -27.06
C LEU A 612 -2.59 5.79 -25.95
N ARG A 613 -3.90 5.74 -25.70
CA ARG A 613 -4.54 6.55 -24.64
C ARG A 613 -4.93 5.72 -23.43
N TRP A 614 -5.71 4.66 -23.64
CA TRP A 614 -6.29 3.86 -22.56
C TRP A 614 -5.48 2.59 -22.31
N HIS A 615 -4.78 2.53 -21.17
CA HIS A 615 -3.87 1.45 -20.84
C HIS A 615 -4.51 0.40 -19.93
N LEU A 616 -4.50 -0.86 -20.38
CA LEU A 616 -4.90 -1.96 -19.53
C LEU A 616 -3.69 -2.48 -18.73
N VAL A 617 -3.82 -2.57 -17.41
CA VAL A 617 -2.77 -3.07 -16.49
C VAL A 617 -3.25 -4.24 -15.63
N PRO A 618 -2.36 -5.14 -15.15
CA PRO A 618 -2.73 -6.29 -14.31
C PRO A 618 -3.57 -5.97 -13.07
N LYS A 619 -3.50 -4.73 -12.56
CA LYS A 619 -4.33 -4.27 -11.45
C LYS A 619 -5.84 -4.35 -11.74
N PHE A 620 -6.27 -4.26 -13.00
CA PHE A 620 -7.68 -4.46 -13.37
C PHE A 620 -8.19 -5.86 -13.02
N HIS A 621 -7.35 -6.89 -13.18
CA HIS A 621 -7.69 -8.24 -12.74
C HIS A 621 -7.90 -8.28 -11.23
N VAL A 622 -6.96 -7.73 -10.45
CA VAL A 622 -7.09 -7.69 -8.98
C VAL A 622 -8.34 -6.91 -8.55
N TYR A 623 -8.62 -5.79 -9.22
CA TYR A 623 -9.82 -5.00 -8.95
C TYR A 623 -11.10 -5.81 -9.14
N ILE A 624 -11.31 -6.43 -10.30
CA ILE A 624 -12.53 -7.21 -10.56
C ILE A 624 -12.55 -8.51 -9.75
N ARG A 625 -11.47 -9.31 -9.79
CA ARG A 625 -11.48 -10.65 -9.22
C ARG A 625 -11.23 -10.73 -7.73
N HIS A 626 -10.58 -9.75 -7.12
CA HIS A 626 -10.25 -9.85 -5.71
C HIS A 626 -10.86 -8.75 -4.86
N LEU A 627 -11.13 -7.56 -5.41
CA LEU A 627 -11.86 -6.54 -4.67
C LEU A 627 -13.37 -6.62 -4.91
N VAL A 628 -13.81 -6.60 -6.16
CA VAL A 628 -15.24 -6.58 -6.50
C VAL A 628 -15.92 -7.91 -6.19
N GLN A 629 -15.29 -9.03 -6.55
CA GLN A 629 -15.82 -10.33 -6.15
C GLN A 629 -15.90 -10.45 -4.62
N GLU A 630 -14.89 -9.98 -3.88
CA GLU A 630 -14.94 -10.00 -2.42
C GLU A 630 -16.15 -9.18 -1.92
N VAL A 631 -16.38 -7.97 -2.44
CA VAL A 631 -17.60 -7.20 -2.13
C VAL A 631 -18.87 -8.02 -2.31
N GLN A 632 -18.99 -8.81 -3.38
CA GLN A 632 -20.18 -9.63 -3.62
C GLN A 632 -20.27 -10.84 -2.67
N THR A 633 -19.16 -11.56 -2.46
CA THR A 633 -19.17 -12.83 -1.74
C THR A 633 -19.06 -12.65 -0.22
N SER A 634 -18.16 -11.77 0.24
CA SER A 634 -17.97 -11.51 1.67
C SER A 634 -18.90 -10.44 2.20
N ARG A 635 -19.46 -9.61 1.30
CA ARG A 635 -20.18 -8.39 1.67
C ARG A 635 -19.37 -7.52 2.63
N TYR A 636 -18.04 -7.54 2.50
CA TYR A 636 -17.13 -6.74 3.31
C TYR A 636 -16.61 -5.57 2.48
N ASN A 637 -16.71 -4.35 3.03
CA ASN A 637 -16.31 -3.14 2.34
C ASN A 637 -14.77 -2.98 2.31
N PRO A 638 -14.12 -2.93 1.12
CA PRO A 638 -12.66 -2.83 0.99
C PRO A 638 -12.05 -1.55 1.53
N ARG A 639 -12.87 -0.55 1.87
CA ARG A 639 -12.41 0.65 2.58
C ARG A 639 -11.79 0.31 3.93
N PHE A 640 -12.32 -0.68 4.63
CA PHE A 640 -11.91 -0.96 6.01
C PHE A 640 -10.59 -1.73 6.13
N HIS A 641 -10.01 -2.17 5.00
CA HIS A 641 -8.67 -2.75 4.95
C HIS A 641 -7.75 -2.05 3.92
N HIS A 642 -8.11 -0.86 3.46
CA HIS A 642 -7.20 -0.04 2.66
C HIS A 642 -6.06 0.52 3.51
N THR A 643 -4.95 0.93 2.89
CA THR A 643 -3.71 1.29 3.60
C THR A 643 -3.44 2.80 3.66
N TYR A 644 -4.47 3.66 3.61
CA TYR A 644 -4.28 5.12 3.70
C TYR A 644 -3.61 5.55 5.01
N LEU A 645 -4.11 5.08 6.16
CA LEU A 645 -3.52 5.38 7.46
C LEU A 645 -2.16 4.72 7.64
N ASP A 646 -1.96 3.54 7.06
CA ASP A 646 -0.68 2.85 7.08
C ASP A 646 0.39 3.65 6.28
N GLU A 647 0.02 4.28 5.16
CA GLU A 647 0.89 5.18 4.40
C GLU A 647 1.22 6.46 5.19
N ASP A 648 0.26 7.02 5.93
CA ASP A 648 0.50 8.16 6.82
C ASP A 648 1.45 7.78 7.99
N MET A 649 1.35 6.54 8.50
CA MET A 649 2.31 5.98 9.46
C MET A 649 3.71 5.97 8.84
N MET A 650 3.85 5.47 7.62
CA MET A 650 5.13 5.48 6.89
C MET A 650 5.68 6.88 6.64
N GLY A 651 4.81 7.85 6.34
CA GLY A 651 5.16 9.26 6.24
C GLY A 651 5.75 9.80 7.54
N THR A 652 5.17 9.42 8.68
CA THR A 652 5.64 9.79 10.02
C THR A 652 6.96 9.09 10.37
N VAL A 653 7.08 7.78 10.12
CA VAL A 653 8.33 7.01 10.30
C VAL A 653 9.46 7.66 9.49
N LYS A 654 9.21 7.98 8.22
CA LYS A 654 10.16 8.70 7.35
C LYS A 654 10.56 10.06 7.92
N ALA A 655 9.60 10.83 8.44
CA ALA A 655 9.89 12.13 9.05
C ALA A 655 10.74 11.99 10.33
N LEU A 656 10.51 10.95 11.13
CA LEU A 656 11.32 10.64 12.31
C LEU A 656 12.73 10.20 11.92
N CYS A 657 12.89 9.35 10.90
CA CYS A 657 14.19 8.90 10.40
C CYS A 657 15.10 10.07 10.00
N LYS A 658 14.53 11.14 9.42
CA LYS A 658 15.26 12.36 9.05
C LYS A 658 15.73 13.20 10.25
N ARG A 659 15.17 12.98 11.45
CA ARG A 659 15.38 13.80 12.66
C ARG A 659 16.16 13.07 13.75
N VAL A 660 16.69 11.89 13.47
CA VAL A 660 17.45 11.08 14.41
C VAL A 660 18.83 10.79 13.85
N HIS A 661 19.81 10.64 14.73
CA HIS A 661 21.16 10.28 14.30
C HIS A 661 21.16 8.88 13.65
N ARG A 662 21.89 8.73 12.54
CA ARG A 662 21.87 7.52 11.72
C ARG A 662 22.23 6.25 12.50
N SER A 663 23.22 6.32 13.41
CA SER A 663 23.65 5.14 14.20
C SER A 663 22.61 4.68 15.22
N TRP A 664 21.65 5.55 15.58
CA TRP A 664 20.60 5.28 16.57
C TRP A 664 19.21 5.30 15.94
N MET A 665 19.12 5.20 14.61
CA MET A 665 17.88 5.49 13.89
C MET A 665 16.75 4.56 14.32
N GLU A 666 16.98 3.25 14.28
CA GLU A 666 15.99 2.23 14.60
C GLU A 666 15.41 2.39 16.02
N PRO A 667 16.21 2.42 17.10
CA PRO A 667 15.67 2.54 18.46
C PRO A 667 15.07 3.93 18.74
N ARG A 668 15.61 5.01 18.15
CA ARG A 668 15.08 6.36 18.37
C ARG A 668 13.77 6.61 17.63
N VAL A 669 13.56 6.00 16.46
CA VAL A 669 12.27 6.09 15.75
C VAL A 669 11.18 5.40 16.57
N LEU A 670 11.41 4.16 17.02
CA LEU A 670 10.45 3.42 17.85
C LEU A 670 10.23 4.12 19.20
N GLY A 671 11.29 4.54 19.89
CA GLY A 671 11.17 5.27 21.15
C GLY A 671 10.41 6.59 21.01
N ARG A 672 10.63 7.37 19.94
CA ARG A 672 9.83 8.57 19.67
C ARG A 672 8.37 8.26 19.35
N TRP A 673 8.07 7.11 18.74
CA TRP A 673 6.69 6.67 18.56
C TRP A 673 6.01 6.33 19.89
N LEU A 674 6.71 5.60 20.77
CA LEU A 674 6.21 5.29 22.11
C LEU A 674 5.94 6.56 22.93
N LEU A 675 6.80 7.58 22.82
CA LEU A 675 6.53 8.88 23.45
C LEU A 675 5.25 9.54 22.92
N ARG A 676 4.97 9.45 21.61
CA ARG A 676 3.70 9.96 21.03
C ARG A 676 2.50 9.20 21.58
N LEU A 677 2.61 7.88 21.68
CA LEU A 677 1.59 7.03 22.30
C LEU A 677 1.34 7.42 23.75
N LEU A 678 2.40 7.60 24.56
CA LEU A 678 2.32 7.97 25.98
C LEU A 678 1.57 9.28 26.19
N VAL A 679 1.95 10.34 25.46
CA VAL A 679 1.36 11.68 25.63
C VAL A 679 -0.03 11.83 25.01
N TRP A 680 -0.46 10.88 24.17
CA TRP A 680 -1.77 10.94 23.53
C TRP A 680 -2.89 10.85 24.57
N LYS A 681 -3.84 11.78 24.47
CA LYS A 681 -5.09 11.79 25.23
C LYS A 681 -6.26 11.74 24.25
N PRO A 682 -7.34 10.99 24.54
CA PRO A 682 -8.59 11.12 23.80
C PRO A 682 -9.01 12.58 23.82
N ARG A 683 -9.31 13.15 22.64
CA ARG A 683 -9.86 14.50 22.53
C ARG A 683 -11.35 14.49 22.80
#